data_AF-J2K618-F1
#
_entry.id   AF-J2K618-F1
#
_cell.length_a   1.000
_cell.length_b   1.000
_cell.length_c   1.000
_cell.angle_alpha   90.00
_cell.angle_beta   90.00
_cell.angle_gamma   90.00
#
_symmetry.space_group_name_H-M   'P 1'
#
loop_
_entity.id
_entity.type
_entity.pdbx_description
1 polymer ?
#
loop_
_entity_poly.entity_id
_entity_poly.type
_entity_poly.pdbx_seq_one_letter_code
_entity_poly.pdbx_strand_id
1 'polypeptide(L)'
;MAALDEPLKKILGGTTAKVLAEHLGLQTVGDLLHHYPRRYAERGELTRLADLPLDEHVTVVAQVADSRVLKFNGGRGQRLEVTLTDGSGRLRLVFFGKGIHKPHKDLLPGRRAMFAGKVSVFQHKLQLAHPEYELLDGDADSGAEAVDAFARQLLPIYPACQQMASWKIAKAVDAVLPSAQDAVDPLPGALREGRALVPLTEALLKIHRPESKADIAAARDRLKWDEAFVLQVALARRRLAETQLPAVARRVTEGGILDAFDAKLPFTLTDGQQKVSREIFDDLAAEHPMHRLLQGEVGSGKAQPLDALVLTPRGFCPMGEMAVGTEVVVPSGERAVVDGVFPQGEREVWRLVLSDGSAVECDDEHLWIVGSRETGERVLTTRELRGDLLGPDGRPKWSIAAATPVDLDGGGDRPLDPYLVGQRLAEGGGPADRLPEAYRHAPLKDRLAVVQGLMDTGGGPAGAAAVYRAAPGPLAGDLAWLVRSLGGSARSVPVRDGACDVFVALPAGYPPFRARSDGNGAPTEGEPGVRRAVEAIEHLGRKPVQCISVAHPSHAYVTDHFTVTHNTMVALRAMLGVVDSGGQAAMLAPTEVLAQQHHRSITEMMGELAEGGMLGGAERGTKVVLLTGSMGAAARRQALLDLVTGEAGIVVGTHALIEDKVQFHDLGLVVVDEQHRFGVEQRDALRGKGNSQREKQTPHLLVMTATPIPRTVAMTVFGDLETSVLDQLPAGRSPIASHVVPAKDKPHFLARAWERVREEVAAGHQGYVVCPRIGDEEEAPKAKKGAAGAKAAAAKESSPEDAAEKRPPLAVLDIAEQLRAGPLAGLRVAVLHGRMAPDDKDDVMRSFAAGELDVLVATTVIEVGVNVPNATAMVIMDADRFGVSQLHQLRGRVGRGSAPGLCLLVSEMPEASPARARLAAVARTLDGFELSRIDLEQRREGDVLGQAQSGVRSSLRMLAVIDDEDVIAAAREEATALVTADPELTGYPELRIALSALLDEEREQYLDKG
;
A
#
# COMPACT_ATOMS: atom_id res chain seq x y z
N MET A 1 -27.80 17.79 33.38
CA MET A 1 -27.23 18.92 32.62
C MET A 1 -26.04 19.38 33.42
N ALA A 2 -24.87 18.87 33.07
CA ALA A 2 -23.66 19.05 33.87
C ALA A 2 -23.20 20.51 33.77
N ALA A 3 -22.50 21.03 34.78
CA ALA A 3 -21.95 22.39 34.75
C ALA A 3 -21.03 22.64 33.53
N LEU A 4 -20.53 21.56 32.91
CA LEU A 4 -19.73 21.58 31.69
C LEU A 4 -20.54 21.92 30.42
N ASP A 5 -21.83 21.62 30.37
CA ASP A 5 -22.70 21.92 29.19
C ASP A 5 -23.16 23.38 29.18
N GLU A 6 -22.79 24.15 30.20
CA GLU A 6 -23.24 25.53 30.36
C GLU A 6 -22.62 26.43 29.28
N PRO A 7 -23.43 27.27 28.59
CA PRO A 7 -22.90 28.19 27.57
C PRO A 7 -21.92 29.20 28.16
N LEU A 8 -20.77 29.38 27.50
CA LEU A 8 -19.72 30.33 27.92
C LEU A 8 -20.24 31.76 28.08
N LYS A 9 -21.30 32.13 27.35
CA LYS A 9 -21.95 33.44 27.42
C LYS A 9 -22.39 33.82 28.84
N LYS A 10 -22.77 32.84 29.67
CA LYS A 10 -23.28 33.07 31.03
C LYS A 10 -22.17 33.42 32.02
N ILE A 11 -20.96 32.90 31.82
CA ILE A 11 -19.81 33.09 32.72
C ILE A 11 -18.84 34.17 32.21
N LEU A 12 -18.51 34.16 30.91
CA LEU A 12 -17.49 35.04 30.32
C LEU A 12 -18.05 36.32 29.68
N GLY A 13 -19.37 36.44 29.60
CA GLY A 13 -20.07 37.53 28.91
C GLY A 13 -20.13 37.36 27.39
N GLY A 14 -21.07 38.08 26.75
CA GLY A 14 -21.43 37.88 25.35
C GLY A 14 -20.32 38.16 24.33
N THR A 15 -19.45 39.14 24.59
CA THR A 15 -18.39 39.52 23.64
C THR A 15 -17.28 38.48 23.58
N THR A 16 -16.78 38.04 24.73
CA THR A 16 -15.70 37.04 24.83
C THR A 16 -16.18 35.67 24.33
N ALA A 17 -17.37 35.24 24.77
CA ALA A 17 -17.96 33.97 24.34
C ALA A 17 -18.20 33.93 22.82
N LYS A 18 -18.62 35.05 22.22
CA LYS A 18 -18.80 35.15 20.76
C LYS A 18 -17.49 34.94 20.00
N VAL A 19 -16.40 35.57 20.45
CA VAL A 19 -15.09 35.42 19.81
C VAL A 19 -14.55 34.00 19.96
N LEU A 20 -14.73 33.37 21.13
CA LEU A 20 -14.36 31.97 21.36
C LEU A 20 -15.15 31.02 20.46
N ALA A 21 -16.46 31.25 20.28
CA ALA A 21 -17.29 30.45 19.39
C ALA A 21 -16.93 30.64 17.91
N GLU A 22 -16.86 31.89 17.42
CA GLU A 22 -16.65 32.19 15.99
C GLU A 22 -15.25 31.82 15.49
N HIS A 23 -14.22 32.01 16.31
CA HIS A 23 -12.83 31.82 15.87
C HIS A 23 -12.16 30.57 16.42
N LEU A 24 -12.62 30.07 17.57
CA LEU A 24 -12.06 28.87 18.20
C LEU A 24 -13.07 27.72 18.33
N GLY A 25 -14.33 27.89 17.93
CA GLY A 25 -15.35 26.84 18.00
C GLY A 25 -15.73 26.43 19.43
N LEU A 26 -15.40 27.23 20.45
CA LEU A 26 -15.66 26.89 21.86
C LEU A 26 -16.97 27.55 22.31
N GLN A 27 -17.95 26.77 22.70
CA GLN A 27 -19.30 27.24 23.02
C GLN A 27 -19.69 27.03 24.48
N THR A 28 -19.21 25.94 25.09
CA THR A 28 -19.55 25.50 26.45
C THR A 28 -18.36 25.61 27.41
N VAL A 29 -18.64 25.53 28.72
CA VAL A 29 -17.61 25.43 29.77
C VAL A 29 -16.70 24.23 29.52
N GLY A 30 -17.28 23.08 29.17
CA GLY A 30 -16.57 21.87 28.80
C GLY A 30 -15.61 22.07 27.63
N ASP A 31 -16.05 22.76 26.57
CA ASP A 31 -15.19 23.06 25.40
C ASP A 31 -13.94 23.85 25.82
N LEU A 32 -14.10 24.82 26.71
CA LEU A 32 -13.00 25.67 27.15
C LEU A 32 -12.04 24.94 28.10
N LEU A 33 -12.56 24.08 28.98
CA LEU A 33 -11.74 23.23 29.87
C LEU A 33 -11.01 22.10 29.14
N HIS A 34 -11.46 21.73 27.94
CA HIS A 34 -10.74 20.78 27.10
C HIS A 34 -9.88 21.45 26.02
N HIS A 35 -9.77 22.79 26.06
CA HIS A 35 -8.85 23.54 25.21
C HIS A 35 -7.47 23.61 25.86
N TYR A 36 -6.72 22.52 25.75
CA TYR A 36 -5.46 22.33 26.49
C TYR A 36 -4.31 23.26 26.03
N PRO A 37 -3.38 23.61 26.94
CA PRO A 37 -2.15 24.31 26.58
C PRO A 37 -1.27 23.49 25.63
N ARG A 38 -0.70 24.12 24.59
CA ARG A 38 0.28 23.48 23.69
C ARG A 38 1.63 23.25 24.37
N ARG A 39 2.04 24.19 25.21
CA ARG A 39 3.32 24.18 25.92
C ARG A 39 3.23 24.96 27.22
N TYR A 40 4.20 24.77 28.09
CA TYR A 40 4.35 25.49 29.35
C TYR A 40 5.69 26.21 29.32
N ALA A 41 5.68 27.51 29.58
CA ALA A 41 6.91 28.28 29.73
C ALA A 41 7.31 28.31 31.20
N GLU A 42 8.57 27.99 31.51
CA GLU A 42 9.12 28.18 32.84
C GLU A 42 9.40 29.66 33.11
N ARG A 43 9.24 30.04 34.37
CA ARG A 43 9.58 31.38 34.83
C ARG A 43 11.04 31.73 34.51
N GLY A 44 11.23 32.60 33.52
CA GLY A 44 12.56 33.13 33.12
C GLY A 44 13.13 32.52 31.85
N GLU A 45 12.52 31.48 31.28
CA GLU A 45 12.94 30.88 30.02
C GLU A 45 12.41 31.71 28.84
N LEU A 46 13.31 32.14 27.96
CA LEU A 46 12.98 32.92 26.77
C LEU A 46 12.66 31.95 25.62
N THR A 47 11.63 32.26 24.82
CA THR A 47 11.31 31.46 23.62
C THR A 47 12.43 31.61 22.60
N ARG A 48 12.95 30.48 22.09
CA ARG A 48 13.93 30.51 21.02
C ARG A 48 13.34 31.17 19.77
N LEU A 49 13.84 32.35 19.41
CA LEU A 49 13.29 33.19 18.34
C LEU A 49 13.68 32.72 16.93
N ALA A 50 14.73 31.89 16.83
CA ALA A 50 15.23 31.35 15.56
C ALA A 50 14.28 30.34 14.89
N ASP A 51 13.46 29.65 15.68
CA ASP A 51 12.66 28.50 15.24
C ASP A 51 11.16 28.87 15.03
N LEU A 52 10.85 30.16 14.91
CA LEU A 52 9.47 30.62 14.80
C LEU A 52 8.89 30.34 13.40
N PRO A 53 7.71 29.70 13.29
CA PRO A 53 7.07 29.43 12.01
C PRO A 53 6.62 30.73 11.32
N LEU A 54 6.89 30.82 10.01
CA LEU A 54 6.50 31.98 9.19
C LEU A 54 4.99 32.00 8.93
N ASP A 55 4.42 33.21 8.91
CA ASP A 55 3.00 33.47 8.68
C ASP A 55 2.00 32.86 9.69
N GLU A 56 2.49 32.34 10.81
CA GLU A 56 1.67 31.87 11.91
C GLU A 56 1.49 32.92 13.01
N HIS A 57 0.36 32.85 13.70
CA HIS A 57 0.11 33.64 14.91
C HIS A 57 0.74 32.94 16.11
N VAL A 58 1.82 33.50 16.65
CA VAL A 58 2.61 32.88 17.73
C VAL A 58 2.58 33.74 18.99
N THR A 59 2.72 33.09 20.15
CA THR A 59 2.96 33.78 21.43
C THR A 59 4.38 33.47 21.89
N VAL A 60 5.22 34.50 22.03
CA VAL A 60 6.63 34.39 22.42
C VAL A 60 6.90 35.11 23.74
N VAL A 61 7.73 34.50 24.58
CA VAL A 61 8.28 35.12 25.79
C VAL A 61 9.67 35.62 25.46
N ALA A 62 9.90 36.93 25.55
CA ALA A 62 11.19 37.52 25.17
C ALA A 62 11.53 38.76 26.01
N GLN A 63 12.80 39.14 26.00
CA GLN A 63 13.27 40.37 26.61
C GLN A 63 13.42 41.47 25.55
N VAL A 64 13.05 42.70 25.91
CA VAL A 64 13.27 43.88 25.06
C VAL A 64 14.75 44.23 25.07
N ALA A 65 15.42 44.13 23.93
CA ALA A 65 16.81 44.54 23.75
C ALA A 65 16.96 46.03 23.49
N ASP A 66 16.07 46.59 22.65
CA ASP A 66 16.14 47.97 22.18
C ASP A 66 14.73 48.44 21.76
N SER A 67 14.43 49.73 21.94
CA SER A 67 13.13 50.30 21.61
C SER A 67 13.32 51.70 21.04
N ARG A 68 12.90 51.94 19.80
CA ARG A 68 13.18 53.18 19.05
C ARG A 68 11.98 53.65 18.25
N VAL A 69 11.71 54.95 18.32
CA VAL A 69 10.71 55.60 17.46
C VAL A 69 11.39 56.15 16.22
N LEU A 70 11.01 55.66 15.06
CA LEU A 70 11.45 56.16 13.76
C LEU A 70 10.34 56.99 13.11
N LYS A 71 10.73 58.13 12.51
CA LYS A 71 9.85 58.96 11.70
C LYS A 71 10.02 58.60 10.23
N PHE A 72 8.91 58.48 9.49
CA PHE A 72 8.91 58.23 8.05
C PHE A 72 7.98 59.21 7.32
N ASN A 73 8.02 59.23 5.97
CA ASN A 73 7.29 60.21 5.15
C ASN A 73 7.54 61.68 5.56
N GLY A 74 8.81 62.07 5.69
CA GLY A 74 9.19 63.46 6.02
C GLY A 74 8.68 63.97 7.37
N GLY A 75 8.39 63.06 8.32
CA GLY A 75 7.93 63.41 9.67
C GLY A 75 6.41 63.34 9.89
N ARG A 76 5.63 63.01 8.85
CA ARG A 76 4.17 62.82 8.95
C ARG A 76 3.75 61.47 9.54
N GLY A 77 4.62 60.45 9.49
CA GLY A 77 4.39 59.13 10.08
C GLY A 77 5.39 58.82 11.19
N GLN A 78 4.93 58.17 12.25
CA GLN A 78 5.78 57.59 13.30
C GLN A 78 5.59 56.08 13.29
N ARG A 79 6.67 55.33 13.48
CA ARG A 79 6.65 53.89 13.78
C ARG A 79 7.57 53.61 14.97
N LEU A 80 7.10 52.78 15.89
CA LEU A 80 7.92 52.24 16.98
C LEU A 80 8.44 50.89 16.55
N GLU A 81 9.75 50.73 16.68
CA GLU A 81 10.42 49.46 16.48
C GLU A 81 11.02 49.00 17.79
N VAL A 82 10.61 47.82 18.23
CA VAL A 82 11.14 47.19 19.44
C VAL A 82 11.88 45.93 19.01
N THR A 83 13.15 45.82 19.35
CA THR A 83 13.93 44.59 19.09
C THR A 83 13.85 43.70 20.32
N LEU A 84 13.32 42.50 20.16
CA LEU A 84 13.32 41.45 21.15
C LEU A 84 14.57 40.59 21.01
N THR A 85 15.02 40.01 22.12
CA THR A 85 16.06 38.99 22.15
C THR A 85 15.73 37.91 23.18
N ASP A 86 16.18 36.71 22.88
CA ASP A 86 16.20 35.51 23.73
C ASP A 86 17.65 35.14 24.15
N GLY A 87 18.65 35.96 23.79
CA GLY A 87 20.07 35.67 23.94
C GLY A 87 20.75 34.98 22.75
N SER A 88 19.98 34.36 21.84
CA SER A 88 20.49 33.62 20.67
C SER A 88 20.09 34.22 19.32
N GLY A 89 18.97 34.93 19.27
CA GLY A 89 18.37 35.54 18.10
C GLY A 89 17.72 36.89 18.41
N ARG A 90 17.18 37.52 17.35
CA ARG A 90 16.51 38.82 17.42
C ARG A 90 15.22 38.82 16.61
N LEU A 91 14.16 39.38 17.17
CA LEU A 91 12.85 39.53 16.52
C LEU A 91 12.40 40.99 16.61
N ARG A 92 11.93 41.59 15.51
CA ARG A 92 11.52 42.99 15.50
C ARG A 92 10.00 43.12 15.69
N LEU A 93 9.55 43.94 16.62
CA LEU A 93 8.15 44.36 16.71
C LEU A 93 8.01 45.72 16.04
N VAL A 94 6.95 45.88 15.24
CA VAL A 94 6.68 47.16 14.57
C VAL A 94 5.27 47.62 14.88
N PHE A 95 5.15 48.83 15.44
CA PHE A 95 3.88 49.50 15.69
C PHE A 95 3.81 50.79 14.87
N PHE A 96 2.68 51.05 14.20
CA PHE A 96 2.47 52.25 13.40
C PHE A 96 1.40 53.19 14.00
N GLY A 97 1.51 54.50 13.68
CA GLY A 97 0.44 55.48 13.91
C GLY A 97 0.14 55.79 15.38
N LYS A 98 -1.14 56.02 15.72
CA LYS A 98 -1.59 56.42 17.07
C LYS A 98 -1.40 55.34 18.15
N GLY A 99 -1.12 54.10 17.75
CA GLY A 99 -0.92 52.95 18.66
C GLY A 99 0.45 52.87 19.31
N ILE A 100 1.34 53.84 19.10
CA ILE A 100 2.74 53.82 19.57
C ILE A 100 2.89 54.23 21.03
N HIS A 101 2.04 55.12 21.53
CA HIS A 101 2.26 55.79 22.82
C HIS A 101 2.36 54.84 24.02
N LYS A 102 1.50 53.82 24.09
CA LYS A 102 1.49 52.84 25.17
C LYS A 102 2.70 51.87 25.08
N PRO A 103 2.94 51.18 23.96
CA PRO A 103 4.12 50.30 23.84
C PRO A 103 5.46 51.04 23.97
N HIS A 104 5.56 52.31 23.56
CA HIS A 104 6.78 53.11 23.78
C HIS A 104 7.07 53.37 25.26
N LYS A 105 6.04 53.47 26.10
CA LYS A 105 6.17 53.65 27.55
C LYS A 105 6.47 52.32 28.26
N ASP A 106 5.83 51.25 27.80
CA ASP A 106 5.83 49.95 28.46
C ASP A 106 7.03 49.07 28.06
N LEU A 107 7.42 49.11 26.78
CA LEU A 107 8.46 48.24 26.20
C LEU A 107 9.83 48.92 26.21
N LEU A 108 10.33 49.17 27.42
CA LEU A 108 11.68 49.70 27.64
C LEU A 108 12.72 48.57 27.60
N PRO A 109 13.97 48.85 27.15
CA PRO A 109 15.06 47.88 27.20
C PRO A 109 15.23 47.24 28.58
N GLY A 110 15.40 45.92 28.61
CA GLY A 110 15.53 45.13 29.83
C GLY A 110 14.23 44.50 30.33
N ARG A 111 13.05 45.01 29.96
CA ARG A 111 11.75 44.44 30.37
C ARG A 111 11.47 43.11 29.66
N ARG A 112 10.90 42.16 30.40
CA ARG A 112 10.37 40.90 29.84
C ARG A 112 8.86 40.99 29.68
N ALA A 113 8.38 40.43 28.57
CA ALA A 113 6.96 40.41 28.24
C ALA A 113 6.62 39.22 27.35
N MET A 114 5.34 38.89 27.33
CA MET A 114 4.75 37.99 26.35
C MET A 114 4.28 38.82 25.16
N PHE A 115 4.55 38.35 23.95
CA PHE A 115 4.15 39.01 22.70
C PHE A 115 3.38 38.02 21.84
N ALA A 116 2.18 38.39 21.38
CA ALA A 116 1.36 37.59 20.48
C ALA A 116 1.12 38.33 19.16
N GLY A 117 1.42 37.68 18.03
CA GLY A 117 1.24 38.29 16.71
C GLY A 117 1.59 37.36 15.56
N LYS A 118 1.27 37.79 14.34
CA LYS A 118 1.65 37.07 13.11
C LYS A 118 3.13 37.29 12.79
N VAL A 119 3.89 36.21 12.65
CA VAL A 119 5.29 36.23 12.21
C VAL A 119 5.34 36.57 10.73
N SER A 120 6.06 37.62 10.36
CA SER A 120 6.28 38.02 8.96
C SER A 120 7.75 38.29 8.72
N VAL A 121 8.19 38.23 7.46
CA VAL A 121 9.55 38.63 7.07
C VAL A 121 9.50 39.96 6.35
N PHE A 122 10.33 40.91 6.76
CA PHE A 122 10.52 42.16 6.06
C PHE A 122 12.02 42.49 5.99
N GLN A 123 12.54 42.73 4.78
CA GLN A 123 13.98 42.94 4.53
C GLN A 123 14.86 41.82 5.14
N HIS A 124 14.49 40.57 4.91
CA HIS A 124 15.19 39.38 5.44
C HIS A 124 15.29 39.31 6.98
N LYS A 125 14.44 40.03 7.71
CA LYS A 125 14.37 39.98 9.18
C LYS A 125 12.98 39.58 9.63
N LEU A 126 12.91 38.68 10.62
CA LEU A 126 11.66 38.30 11.27
C LEU A 126 11.08 39.51 12.02
N GLN A 127 9.77 39.72 11.86
CA GLN A 127 9.05 40.76 12.55
C GLN A 127 7.62 40.36 12.93
N LEU A 128 7.11 40.96 14.01
CA LEU A 128 5.69 40.98 14.37
C LEU A 128 5.14 42.38 14.13
N ALA A 129 4.16 42.50 13.24
CA ALA A 129 3.47 43.77 13.01
C ALA A 129 2.27 43.90 13.94
N HIS A 130 2.20 44.99 14.70
CA HIS A 130 1.15 45.26 15.69
C HIS A 130 0.84 44.07 16.63
N PRO A 131 1.84 43.50 17.31
CA PRO A 131 1.61 42.42 18.26
C PRO A 131 0.83 42.94 19.48
N GLU A 132 -0.02 42.09 20.04
CA GLU A 132 -0.49 42.27 21.42
C GLU A 132 0.64 41.89 22.38
N TYR A 133 0.72 42.53 23.56
CA TYR A 133 1.72 42.20 24.56
C TYR A 133 1.16 42.29 25.99
N GLU A 134 1.71 41.47 26.88
CA GLU A 134 1.46 41.50 28.33
C GLU A 134 2.82 41.54 29.04
N LEU A 135 3.06 42.57 29.87
CA LEU A 135 4.30 42.70 30.62
C LEU A 135 4.40 41.61 31.70
N LEU A 136 5.57 40.98 31.81
CA LEU A 136 5.85 40.04 32.89
C LEU A 136 6.42 40.77 34.11
N ASP A 137 7.29 41.75 33.93
CA ASP A 137 7.96 42.43 35.06
C ASP A 137 7.18 43.64 35.64
N GLY A 138 5.84 43.57 35.78
CA GLY A 138 5.02 44.72 36.22
C GLY A 138 5.10 45.04 37.72
N ASP A 139 5.24 46.33 38.06
CA ASP A 139 5.14 46.85 39.44
C ASP A 139 3.75 46.57 40.06
N ALA A 140 3.75 46.34 41.37
CA ALA A 140 2.66 45.81 42.21
C ALA A 140 1.37 46.65 42.32
N ASP A 141 1.06 47.55 41.38
CA ASP A 141 -0.03 48.54 41.52
C ASP A 141 -1.16 48.44 40.48
N SER A 142 -1.26 47.34 39.73
CA SER A 142 -2.44 47.08 38.87
C SER A 142 -3.10 45.73 39.19
N GLY A 143 -4.02 45.75 40.15
CA GLY A 143 -5.06 44.75 40.36
C GLY A 143 -4.62 43.46 41.08
N ALA A 144 -5.32 43.11 42.16
CA ALA A 144 -5.12 41.88 42.93
C ALA A 144 -5.21 40.58 42.09
N GLU A 145 -5.81 40.64 40.89
CA GLU A 145 -5.90 39.52 39.94
C GLU A 145 -4.58 39.24 39.19
N ALA A 146 -3.68 40.22 39.04
CA ALA A 146 -2.39 40.03 38.36
C ALA A 146 -1.38 39.25 39.22
N VAL A 147 -1.60 39.18 40.53
CA VAL A 147 -0.71 38.53 41.49
C VAL A 147 -0.82 37.00 41.42
N ASP A 148 -2.02 36.46 41.17
CA ASP A 148 -2.24 35.00 41.16
C ASP A 148 -1.77 34.32 39.86
N ALA A 149 -1.95 34.99 38.72
CA ALA A 149 -1.43 34.51 37.42
C ALA A 149 0.10 34.58 37.35
N PHE A 150 0.74 35.45 38.14
CA PHE A 150 2.19 35.66 38.18
C PHE A 150 2.90 34.86 39.30
N ALA A 151 2.14 34.27 40.23
CA ALA A 151 2.68 33.41 41.29
C ALA A 151 3.07 32.00 40.81
N ARG A 152 2.61 31.57 39.64
CA ARG A 152 2.82 30.20 39.13
C ARG A 152 4.20 30.04 38.47
N GLN A 153 4.86 28.91 38.77
CA GLN A 153 6.20 28.60 38.25
C GLN A 153 6.17 28.19 36.76
N LEU A 154 5.03 27.70 36.28
CA LEU A 154 4.80 27.25 34.90
C LEU A 154 3.61 28.00 34.28
N LEU A 155 3.84 28.67 33.15
CA LEU A 155 2.84 29.47 32.43
C LEU A 155 2.27 28.68 31.23
N PRO A 156 0.97 28.33 31.23
CA PRO A 156 0.35 27.63 30.12
C PRO A 156 0.21 28.53 28.89
N ILE A 157 0.62 28.02 27.72
CA ILE A 157 0.50 28.69 26.42
C ILE A 157 -0.51 27.94 25.56
N TYR A 158 -1.66 28.57 25.33
CA TYR A 158 -2.79 28.02 24.60
C TYR A 158 -2.70 28.25 23.09
N PRO A 159 -3.34 27.40 22.26
CA PRO A 159 -3.61 27.73 20.87
C PRO A 159 -4.42 29.03 20.78
N ALA A 160 -3.81 30.09 20.24
CA ALA A 160 -4.39 31.43 20.12
C ALA A 160 -4.84 31.73 18.68
N CYS A 161 -5.73 32.71 18.52
CA CYS A 161 -6.10 33.28 17.22
C CYS A 161 -5.89 34.80 17.24
N GLN A 162 -6.01 35.46 16.08
CA GLN A 162 -5.79 36.90 15.94
C GLN A 162 -6.63 37.75 16.93
N GLN A 163 -7.84 37.27 17.26
CA GLN A 163 -8.78 37.96 18.12
C GLN A 163 -8.67 37.54 19.60
N MET A 164 -8.00 36.41 19.89
CA MET A 164 -7.95 35.81 21.22
C MET A 164 -6.54 35.29 21.54
N ALA A 165 -5.77 36.12 22.25
CA ALA A 165 -4.41 35.80 22.68
C ALA A 165 -4.37 34.79 23.84
N SER A 166 -3.24 34.08 23.97
CA SER A 166 -3.08 32.98 24.95
C SER A 166 -3.41 33.37 26.40
N TRP A 167 -3.04 34.57 26.86
CA TRP A 167 -3.35 35.00 28.24
C TRP A 167 -4.83 35.38 28.44
N LYS A 168 -5.53 35.81 27.37
CA LYS A 168 -6.98 36.04 27.43
C LYS A 168 -7.71 34.69 27.53
N ILE A 169 -7.22 33.68 26.82
CA ILE A 169 -7.68 32.29 26.95
C ILE A 169 -7.41 31.79 28.37
N ALA A 170 -6.20 31.98 28.90
CA ALA A 170 -5.85 31.59 30.26
C ALA A 170 -6.80 32.24 31.30
N LYS A 171 -7.07 33.55 31.18
CA LYS A 171 -8.04 34.25 32.04
C LYS A 171 -9.46 33.68 31.91
N ALA A 172 -9.87 33.35 30.69
CA ALA A 172 -11.17 32.73 30.45
C ALA A 172 -11.25 31.32 31.07
N VAL A 173 -10.20 30.51 30.94
CA VAL A 173 -10.07 29.19 31.58
C VAL A 173 -10.11 29.35 33.10
N ASP A 174 -9.35 30.27 33.68
CA ASP A 174 -9.32 30.51 35.13
C ASP A 174 -10.71 30.88 35.69
N ALA A 175 -11.54 31.58 34.92
CA ALA A 175 -12.90 31.92 35.31
C ALA A 175 -13.86 30.72 35.32
N VAL A 176 -13.60 29.70 34.51
CA VAL A 176 -14.44 28.48 34.42
C VAL A 176 -13.83 27.27 35.13
N LEU A 177 -12.56 27.32 35.51
CA LEU A 177 -11.84 26.23 36.17
C LEU A 177 -12.48 25.73 37.47
N PRO A 178 -13.12 26.56 38.32
CA PRO A 178 -13.86 26.07 39.48
C PRO A 178 -14.98 25.09 39.11
N SER A 179 -15.59 25.22 37.92
CA SER A 179 -16.61 24.29 37.42
C SER A 179 -16.05 22.92 37.02
N ALA A 180 -14.72 22.76 36.97
CA ALA A 180 -14.09 21.45 36.71
C ALA A 180 -14.35 20.45 37.84
N GLN A 181 -14.69 20.90 39.06
CA GLN A 181 -15.06 20.01 40.17
C GLN A 181 -16.35 19.22 39.90
N ASP A 182 -17.20 19.73 39.01
CA ASP A 182 -18.46 19.12 38.61
C ASP A 182 -18.26 18.18 37.39
N ALA A 183 -17.01 17.97 36.96
CA ALA A 183 -16.69 17.04 35.90
C ALA A 183 -16.93 15.61 36.35
N VAL A 184 -17.68 14.87 35.53
CA VAL A 184 -18.00 13.47 35.76
C VAL A 184 -16.83 12.64 35.23
N ASP A 185 -16.21 11.81 36.08
CA ASP A 185 -15.09 10.96 35.69
C ASP A 185 -15.60 9.72 34.94
N PRO A 186 -15.28 9.55 33.65
CA PRO A 186 -15.77 8.42 32.86
C PRO A 186 -14.99 7.13 33.12
N LEU A 187 -13.82 7.17 33.77
CA LEU A 187 -13.05 5.96 34.07
C LEU A 187 -13.60 5.25 35.32
N PRO A 188 -13.83 3.92 35.24
CA PRO A 188 -14.14 3.11 36.40
C PRO A 188 -13.09 3.28 37.52
N GLY A 189 -13.54 3.39 38.78
CA GLY A 189 -12.65 3.57 39.93
C GLY A 189 -11.56 2.48 40.04
N ALA A 190 -11.92 1.23 39.76
CA ALA A 190 -10.98 0.10 39.76
C ALA A 190 -9.87 0.24 38.70
N LEU A 191 -10.22 0.71 37.50
CA LEU A 191 -9.26 0.94 36.41
C LEU A 191 -8.33 2.11 36.74
N ARG A 192 -8.89 3.20 37.27
CA ARG A 192 -8.13 4.37 37.69
C ARG A 192 -7.13 4.03 38.80
N GLU A 193 -7.56 3.29 39.82
CA GLU A 193 -6.72 2.89 40.96
C GLU A 193 -5.65 1.87 40.57
N GLY A 194 -6.02 0.86 39.76
CA GLY A 194 -5.08 -0.17 39.29
C GLY A 194 -3.94 0.40 38.44
N ARG A 195 -4.16 1.54 37.77
CA ARG A 195 -3.17 2.23 36.92
C ARG A 195 -2.57 3.48 37.56
N ALA A 196 -2.87 3.75 38.83
CA ALA A 196 -2.41 4.94 39.56
C ALA A 196 -2.70 6.28 38.84
N LEU A 197 -3.82 6.36 38.14
CA LEU A 197 -4.23 7.56 37.42
C LEU A 197 -4.91 8.56 38.37
N VAL A 198 -4.62 9.85 38.20
CA VAL A 198 -5.29 10.93 38.95
C VAL A 198 -6.77 11.06 38.53
N PRO A 199 -7.67 11.53 39.41
CA PRO A 199 -9.05 11.83 39.03
C PRO A 199 -9.15 12.87 37.91
N LEU A 200 -10.23 12.83 37.11
CA LEU A 200 -10.45 13.79 36.02
C LEU A 200 -10.36 15.26 36.47
N THR A 201 -10.96 15.56 37.63
CA THR A 201 -10.96 16.90 38.22
C THR A 201 -9.55 17.40 38.50
N GLU A 202 -8.69 16.53 39.04
CA GLU A 202 -7.29 16.82 39.32
C GLU A 202 -6.48 16.94 38.03
N ALA A 203 -6.76 16.12 37.00
CA ALA A 203 -6.11 16.23 35.70
C ALA A 203 -6.43 17.56 35.00
N LEU A 204 -7.69 17.98 34.98
CA LEU A 204 -8.11 19.28 34.42
C LEU A 204 -7.50 20.46 35.19
N LEU A 205 -7.38 20.35 36.51
CA LEU A 205 -6.67 21.35 37.30
C LEU A 205 -5.17 21.37 36.95
N LYS A 206 -4.50 20.23 36.93
CA LYS A 206 -3.06 20.12 36.68
C LYS A 206 -2.66 20.48 35.25
N ILE A 207 -3.49 20.22 34.26
CA ILE A 207 -3.20 20.60 32.87
C ILE A 207 -3.27 22.13 32.70
N HIS A 208 -4.18 22.82 33.39
CA HIS A 208 -4.31 24.28 33.27
C HIS A 208 -3.49 25.05 34.32
N ARG A 209 -3.25 24.47 35.49
CA ARG A 209 -2.50 25.02 36.63
C ARG A 209 -1.50 24.02 37.20
N PRO A 210 -0.44 23.66 36.45
CA PRO A 210 0.59 22.76 36.98
C PRO A 210 1.50 23.50 37.97
N GLU A 211 1.83 22.82 39.07
CA GLU A 211 2.89 23.27 40.00
C GLU A 211 4.26 22.74 39.57
N SER A 212 4.28 21.55 38.96
CA SER A 212 5.50 20.87 38.50
C SER A 212 5.34 20.27 37.10
N LYS A 213 6.47 19.90 36.48
CA LYS A 213 6.46 19.10 35.23
C LYS A 213 5.83 17.71 35.42
N ALA A 214 5.94 17.14 36.63
CA ALA A 214 5.32 15.86 36.95
C ALA A 214 3.79 15.95 36.92
N ASP A 215 3.22 17.09 37.34
CA ASP A 215 1.77 17.32 37.25
C ASP A 215 1.28 17.37 35.80
N ILE A 216 2.07 17.99 34.91
CA ILE A 216 1.76 18.02 33.48
C ILE A 216 1.77 16.59 32.90
N ALA A 217 2.78 15.79 33.24
CA ALA A 217 2.87 14.41 32.77
C ALA A 217 1.68 13.57 33.27
N ALA A 218 1.39 13.60 34.58
CA ALA A 218 0.27 12.87 35.16
C ALA A 218 -1.10 13.29 34.58
N ALA A 219 -1.30 14.59 34.34
CA ALA A 219 -2.51 15.09 33.71
C ALA A 219 -2.63 14.62 32.25
N ARG A 220 -1.54 14.68 31.48
CA ARG A 220 -1.53 14.21 30.09
C ARG A 220 -1.82 12.71 30.01
N ASP A 221 -1.17 11.90 30.84
CA ASP A 221 -1.37 10.46 30.87
C ASP A 221 -2.83 10.13 31.18
N ARG A 222 -3.43 10.79 32.19
CA ARG A 222 -4.84 10.63 32.53
C ARG A 222 -5.77 11.06 31.40
N LEU A 223 -5.53 12.18 30.73
CA LEU A 223 -6.39 12.70 29.65
C LEU A 223 -6.26 11.86 28.37
N LYS A 224 -5.07 11.33 28.06
CA LYS A 224 -4.87 10.35 26.99
C LYS A 224 -5.68 9.08 27.24
N TRP A 225 -5.64 8.57 28.47
CA TRP A 225 -6.44 7.42 28.89
C TRP A 225 -7.95 7.68 28.79
N ASP A 226 -8.41 8.90 29.07
CA ASP A 226 -9.81 9.29 28.89
C ASP A 226 -10.26 9.09 27.44
N GLU A 227 -9.52 9.71 26.51
CA GLU A 227 -9.82 9.69 25.10
C GLU A 227 -9.70 8.28 24.52
N ALA A 228 -8.63 7.55 24.88
CA ALA A 228 -8.41 6.18 24.43
C ALA A 228 -9.49 5.24 24.95
N PHE A 229 -9.80 5.29 26.24
CA PHE A 229 -10.75 4.35 26.86
C PHE A 229 -12.18 4.60 26.40
N VAL A 230 -12.65 5.85 26.37
CA VAL A 230 -14.01 6.18 25.91
C VAL A 230 -14.18 5.77 24.45
N LEU A 231 -13.19 6.06 23.58
CA LEU A 231 -13.22 5.62 22.19
C LEU A 231 -13.21 4.09 22.07
N GLN A 232 -12.34 3.39 22.83
CA GLN A 232 -12.26 1.93 22.79
C GLN A 232 -13.53 1.25 23.29
N VAL A 233 -14.23 1.82 24.27
CA VAL A 233 -15.53 1.32 24.73
C VAL A 233 -16.59 1.50 23.63
N ALA A 234 -16.61 2.64 22.93
CA ALA A 234 -17.51 2.83 21.79
C ALA A 234 -17.25 1.78 20.69
N LEU A 235 -15.99 1.57 20.33
CA LEU A 235 -15.58 0.57 19.34
C LEU A 235 -15.85 -0.86 19.80
N ALA A 236 -15.63 -1.18 21.08
CA ALA A 236 -15.93 -2.49 21.64
C ALA A 236 -17.44 -2.78 21.66
N ARG A 237 -18.28 -1.80 22.01
CA ARG A 237 -19.75 -1.94 21.93
C ARG A 237 -20.21 -2.15 20.50
N ARG A 238 -19.60 -1.45 19.54
CA ARG A 238 -19.86 -1.67 18.12
C ARG A 238 -19.44 -3.07 17.68
N ARG A 239 -18.22 -3.51 17.97
CA ARG A 239 -17.78 -4.89 17.69
C ARG A 239 -18.73 -5.91 18.29
N LEU A 240 -19.19 -5.69 19.52
CA LEU A 240 -20.16 -6.56 20.17
C LEU A 240 -21.54 -6.53 19.46
N ALA A 241 -22.05 -5.36 19.10
CA ALA A 241 -23.29 -5.22 18.34
C ALA A 241 -23.18 -5.87 16.94
N GLU A 242 -22.04 -5.74 16.28
CA GLU A 242 -21.73 -6.43 15.02
C GLU A 242 -21.66 -7.94 15.21
N THR A 243 -21.08 -8.45 16.31
CA THR A 243 -21.13 -9.88 16.62
C THR A 243 -22.53 -10.41 16.96
N GLN A 244 -23.48 -9.52 17.27
CA GLN A 244 -24.89 -9.86 17.45
C GLN A 244 -25.68 -9.81 16.14
N LEU A 245 -25.13 -9.23 15.06
CA LEU A 245 -25.76 -9.29 13.75
C LEU A 245 -25.70 -10.73 13.24
N PRO A 246 -26.84 -11.31 12.83
CA PRO A 246 -26.84 -12.67 12.31
C PRO A 246 -26.11 -12.71 10.96
N ALA A 247 -25.11 -13.57 10.86
CA ALA A 247 -24.53 -14.00 9.60
C ALA A 247 -24.75 -15.50 9.40
N VAL A 248 -24.78 -15.93 8.14
CA VAL A 248 -24.78 -17.36 7.83
C VAL A 248 -23.37 -17.87 8.01
N ALA A 249 -23.16 -18.82 8.94
CA ALA A 249 -21.90 -19.53 9.04
C ALA A 249 -21.56 -20.26 7.72
N ARG A 250 -20.56 -19.77 7.01
CA ARG A 250 -20.04 -20.32 5.75
C ARG A 250 -18.89 -21.28 6.04
N ARG A 251 -19.25 -22.49 6.48
CA ARG A 251 -18.28 -23.56 6.71
C ARG A 251 -17.78 -24.11 5.38
N VAL A 252 -16.47 -24.23 5.25
CA VAL A 252 -15.86 -24.89 4.09
C VAL A 252 -16.40 -26.32 3.99
N THR A 253 -16.87 -26.68 2.79
CA THR A 253 -17.46 -28.00 2.54
C THR A 253 -16.41 -28.92 1.95
N GLU A 254 -16.18 -30.07 2.58
CA GLU A 254 -15.29 -31.10 2.06
C GLU A 254 -15.79 -31.63 0.70
N GLY A 255 -14.90 -31.74 -0.28
CA GLY A 255 -15.19 -32.18 -1.64
C GLY A 255 -15.87 -31.14 -2.54
N GLY A 256 -15.88 -29.87 -2.12
CA GLY A 256 -16.45 -28.73 -2.86
C GLY A 256 -15.59 -28.24 -4.05
N ILE A 257 -16.00 -27.12 -4.65
CA ILE A 257 -15.29 -26.41 -5.72
C ILE A 257 -13.93 -25.90 -5.22
N LEU A 258 -13.83 -25.47 -3.95
CA LEU A 258 -12.56 -25.06 -3.35
C LEU A 258 -11.56 -26.23 -3.32
N ASP A 259 -11.97 -27.44 -2.93
CA ASP A 259 -11.10 -28.61 -2.94
C ASP A 259 -10.73 -29.03 -4.36
N ALA A 260 -11.67 -28.93 -5.31
CA ALA A 260 -11.42 -29.19 -6.72
C ALA A 260 -10.46 -28.15 -7.34
N PHE A 261 -10.56 -26.90 -6.90
CA PHE A 261 -9.65 -25.83 -7.27
C PHE A 261 -8.28 -26.07 -6.63
N ASP A 262 -8.18 -26.25 -5.31
CA ASP A 262 -6.96 -26.60 -4.55
C ASP A 262 -6.25 -27.83 -5.13
N ALA A 263 -6.99 -28.82 -5.64
CA ALA A 263 -6.43 -29.97 -6.34
C ALA A 263 -5.93 -29.69 -7.77
N LYS A 264 -6.53 -28.71 -8.48
CA LYS A 264 -6.08 -28.25 -9.80
C LYS A 264 -4.92 -27.28 -9.74
N LEU A 265 -4.63 -26.75 -8.56
CA LEU A 265 -3.59 -25.74 -8.41
C LEU A 265 -2.24 -26.39 -8.63
N PRO A 266 -1.41 -25.85 -9.54
CA PRO A 266 -0.11 -26.41 -9.89
C PRO A 266 0.94 -26.21 -8.78
N PHE A 267 0.51 -25.88 -7.56
CA PHE A 267 1.35 -25.47 -6.43
C PHE A 267 0.62 -25.54 -5.08
N THR A 268 1.38 -25.52 -3.99
CA THR A 268 0.87 -25.39 -2.62
C THR A 268 1.12 -23.98 -2.12
N LEU A 269 0.19 -23.51 -1.31
CA LEU A 269 0.20 -22.20 -0.70
C LEU A 269 1.35 -22.05 0.30
N THR A 270 1.91 -20.85 0.39
CA THR A 270 2.90 -20.49 1.43
C THR A 270 2.30 -20.56 2.83
N ASP A 271 3.12 -20.71 3.88
CA ASP A 271 2.67 -20.69 5.28
C ASP A 271 1.90 -19.41 5.64
N GLY A 272 2.34 -18.26 5.13
CA GLY A 272 1.62 -16.99 5.29
C GLY A 272 0.23 -17.05 4.65
N GLN A 273 0.12 -17.54 3.42
CA GLN A 273 -1.16 -17.70 2.73
C GLN A 273 -2.05 -18.77 3.41
N GLN A 274 -1.49 -19.88 3.89
CA GLN A 274 -2.23 -20.91 4.62
C GLN A 274 -2.73 -20.41 5.98
N LYS A 275 -1.91 -19.66 6.71
CA LYS A 275 -2.27 -19.03 7.98
C LYS A 275 -3.41 -18.03 7.77
N VAL A 276 -3.24 -17.10 6.83
CA VAL A 276 -4.27 -16.10 6.52
C VAL A 276 -5.55 -16.74 5.98
N SER A 277 -5.45 -17.76 5.11
CA SER A 277 -6.64 -18.49 4.67
C SER A 277 -7.36 -19.18 5.81
N ARG A 278 -6.65 -19.78 6.77
CA ARG A 278 -7.26 -20.37 7.98
C ARG A 278 -7.97 -19.31 8.82
N GLU A 279 -7.33 -18.18 9.09
CA GLU A 279 -7.96 -17.06 9.81
C GLU A 279 -9.25 -16.61 9.12
N ILE A 280 -9.24 -16.48 7.79
CA ILE A 280 -10.43 -16.11 7.02
C ILE A 280 -11.50 -17.22 7.08
N PHE A 281 -11.14 -18.50 6.97
CA PHE A 281 -12.11 -19.59 7.03
C PHE A 281 -12.73 -19.77 8.41
N ASP A 282 -11.95 -19.56 9.47
CA ASP A 282 -12.43 -19.62 10.85
C ASP A 282 -13.47 -18.52 11.09
N ASP A 283 -13.23 -17.30 10.59
CA ASP A 283 -14.19 -16.20 10.69
C ASP A 283 -15.43 -16.39 9.80
N LEU A 284 -15.26 -16.93 8.59
CA LEU A 284 -16.38 -17.26 7.70
C LEU A 284 -17.29 -18.32 8.32
N ALA A 285 -16.73 -19.23 9.12
CA ALA A 285 -17.47 -20.27 9.82
C ALA A 285 -18.25 -19.77 11.06
N ALA A 286 -18.07 -18.50 11.46
CA ALA A 286 -18.77 -17.90 12.59
C ALA A 286 -20.21 -17.49 12.24
N GLU A 287 -21.08 -17.42 13.26
CA GLU A 287 -22.49 -16.98 13.11
C GLU A 287 -22.65 -15.44 13.11
N HIS A 288 -21.53 -14.72 13.06
CA HIS A 288 -21.46 -13.27 12.98
C HIS A 288 -20.61 -12.82 11.78
N PRO A 289 -20.84 -11.61 11.22
CA PRO A 289 -20.12 -11.15 10.04
C PRO A 289 -18.62 -10.99 10.33
N MET A 290 -17.79 -11.39 9.37
CA MET A 290 -16.34 -11.20 9.40
C MET A 290 -16.01 -9.82 8.85
N HIS A 291 -15.26 -8.99 9.58
CA HIS A 291 -14.77 -7.69 9.11
C HIS A 291 -13.24 -7.67 9.14
N ARG A 292 -12.61 -8.12 8.05
CA ARG A 292 -11.15 -8.35 7.99
C ARG A 292 -10.47 -7.53 6.90
N LEU A 293 -9.30 -6.99 7.23
CA LEU A 293 -8.37 -6.35 6.30
C LEU A 293 -7.21 -7.30 5.99
N LEU A 294 -7.09 -7.68 4.71
CA LEU A 294 -5.94 -8.36 4.15
C LEU A 294 -4.96 -7.33 3.59
N GLN A 295 -3.78 -7.26 4.17
CA GLN A 295 -2.71 -6.36 3.75
C GLN A 295 -1.55 -7.17 3.18
N GLY A 296 -1.08 -6.87 1.97
CA GLY A 296 0.07 -7.56 1.37
C GLY A 296 0.64 -6.87 0.14
N GLU A 297 1.94 -7.02 -0.10
CA GLU A 297 2.59 -6.57 -1.33
C GLU A 297 2.49 -7.62 -2.46
N VAL A 298 2.45 -7.16 -3.70
CA VAL A 298 2.17 -7.96 -4.89
C VAL A 298 3.38 -8.84 -5.27
N GLY A 299 3.35 -10.17 -5.06
CA GLY A 299 4.20 -11.14 -5.79
C GLY A 299 5.35 -11.90 -5.07
N SER A 300 5.13 -12.57 -3.92
CA SER A 300 6.21 -13.09 -3.06
C SER A 300 6.80 -14.52 -3.31
N GLY A 301 6.64 -15.18 -4.47
CA GLY A 301 6.77 -16.66 -4.53
C GLY A 301 7.82 -17.41 -5.40
N LYS A 302 8.82 -16.82 -6.09
CA LYS A 302 9.60 -17.60 -7.10
C LYS A 302 11.07 -17.19 -7.42
N ALA A 303 11.87 -16.66 -6.51
CA ALA A 303 13.18 -16.14 -6.94
C ALA A 303 14.21 -17.24 -7.27
N GLN A 304 14.96 -17.06 -8.35
CA GLN A 304 16.13 -17.87 -8.74
C GLN A 304 17.31 -16.96 -9.09
N PRO A 305 18.56 -17.43 -8.96
CA PRO A 305 19.74 -16.66 -9.33
C PRO A 305 19.69 -16.16 -10.77
N LEU A 306 20.27 -14.99 -11.04
CA LEU A 306 20.29 -14.44 -12.41
C LEU A 306 20.98 -15.38 -13.43
N ASP A 307 21.89 -16.24 -12.96
CA ASP A 307 22.60 -17.26 -13.75
C ASP A 307 21.85 -18.60 -13.87
N ALA A 308 20.76 -18.82 -13.14
CA ALA A 308 19.91 -20.01 -13.32
C ALA A 308 19.22 -19.97 -14.69
N LEU A 309 19.03 -21.11 -15.35
CA LEU A 309 18.47 -21.13 -16.70
C LEU A 309 16.96 -21.41 -16.71
N VAL A 310 16.27 -20.76 -17.63
CA VAL A 310 14.85 -20.95 -17.94
C VAL A 310 14.72 -21.51 -19.35
N LEU A 311 13.88 -22.52 -19.54
CA LEU A 311 13.67 -23.15 -20.83
C LEU A 311 12.77 -22.28 -21.71
N THR A 312 13.28 -21.91 -22.89
CA THR A 312 12.54 -21.22 -23.96
C THR A 312 12.40 -22.12 -25.19
N PRO A 313 11.50 -21.80 -26.14
CA PRO A 313 11.41 -22.55 -27.40
C PRO A 313 12.73 -22.61 -28.17
N ARG A 314 13.63 -21.64 -28.00
CA ARG A 314 14.94 -21.59 -28.68
C ARG A 314 16.07 -22.25 -27.89
N GLY A 315 15.80 -22.79 -26.70
CA GLY A 315 16.80 -23.34 -25.79
C GLY A 315 16.77 -22.68 -24.41
N PHE A 316 17.75 -23.01 -23.57
CA PHE A 316 17.87 -22.41 -22.25
C PHE A 316 18.38 -20.97 -22.35
N CYS A 317 17.72 -20.07 -21.63
CA CYS A 317 18.08 -18.67 -21.53
C CYS A 317 18.31 -18.33 -20.05
N PRO A 318 19.38 -17.61 -19.68
CA PRO A 318 19.62 -17.20 -18.30
C PRO A 318 18.43 -16.42 -17.73
N MET A 319 18.14 -16.65 -16.46
CA MET A 319 17.06 -16.01 -15.74
C MET A 319 17.22 -14.49 -15.88
N GLY A 320 18.40 -13.92 -15.64
CA GLY A 320 18.65 -12.48 -15.77
C GLY A 320 18.44 -11.87 -17.17
N GLU A 321 18.32 -12.70 -18.22
CA GLU A 321 18.00 -12.25 -19.58
C GLU A 321 16.49 -12.28 -19.89
N MET A 322 15.66 -12.78 -18.96
CA MET A 322 14.19 -12.80 -19.12
C MET A 322 13.63 -11.37 -19.16
N ALA A 323 12.80 -11.11 -20.17
CA ALA A 323 12.02 -9.89 -20.32
C ALA A 323 10.54 -10.21 -20.52
N VAL A 324 9.65 -9.26 -20.20
CA VAL A 324 8.23 -9.39 -20.55
C VAL A 324 8.09 -9.50 -22.06
N GLY A 325 7.32 -10.48 -22.53
CA GLY A 325 7.24 -10.89 -23.93
C GLY A 325 8.13 -12.09 -24.30
N THR A 326 9.03 -12.53 -23.42
CA THR A 326 9.87 -13.72 -23.68
C THR A 326 8.99 -14.98 -23.64
N GLU A 327 9.08 -15.83 -24.66
CA GLU A 327 8.41 -17.14 -24.64
C GLU A 327 9.22 -18.13 -23.77
N VAL A 328 8.54 -18.77 -22.83
CA VAL A 328 9.06 -19.85 -21.98
C VAL A 328 8.24 -21.10 -22.15
N VAL A 329 8.84 -22.24 -21.83
CA VAL A 329 8.16 -23.54 -21.83
C VAL A 329 7.56 -23.78 -20.46
N VAL A 330 6.31 -24.20 -20.43
CA VAL A 330 5.58 -24.56 -19.20
C VAL A 330 5.61 -26.08 -18.98
N PRO A 331 5.27 -26.59 -17.79
CA PRO A 331 5.43 -28.00 -17.44
C PRO A 331 4.69 -28.99 -18.33
N SER A 332 3.52 -28.59 -18.85
CA SER A 332 2.72 -29.38 -19.80
C SER A 332 3.38 -29.51 -21.18
N GLY A 333 4.41 -28.70 -21.44
CA GLY A 333 5.13 -28.62 -22.71
C GLY A 333 4.61 -27.53 -23.65
N GLU A 334 3.57 -26.81 -23.25
CA GLU A 334 3.06 -25.64 -23.97
C GLU A 334 4.01 -24.44 -23.87
N ARG A 335 3.82 -23.48 -24.78
CA ARG A 335 4.54 -22.21 -24.77
C ARG A 335 3.70 -21.18 -24.04
N ALA A 336 4.37 -20.36 -23.25
CA ALA A 336 3.73 -19.25 -22.59
C ALA A 336 4.63 -18.03 -22.59
N VAL A 337 4.01 -16.86 -22.47
CA VAL A 337 4.72 -15.58 -22.53
C VAL A 337 4.98 -15.10 -21.11
N VAL A 338 6.20 -14.67 -20.82
CA VAL A 338 6.53 -13.96 -19.59
C VAL A 338 5.75 -12.65 -19.58
N ASP A 339 4.82 -12.50 -18.64
CA ASP A 339 3.97 -11.30 -18.51
C ASP A 339 4.45 -10.36 -17.39
N GLY A 340 5.42 -10.81 -16.59
CA GLY A 340 6.07 -10.02 -15.55
C GLY A 340 7.45 -10.56 -15.23
N VAL A 341 8.40 -9.67 -14.99
CA VAL A 341 9.74 -9.99 -14.49
C VAL A 341 9.94 -9.13 -13.26
N PHE A 342 10.26 -9.75 -12.14
CA PHE A 342 10.45 -9.06 -10.87
C PHE A 342 11.83 -9.46 -10.35
N PRO A 343 12.85 -8.60 -10.50
CA PRO A 343 14.12 -8.81 -9.80
C PRO A 343 13.85 -9.03 -8.31
N GLN A 344 14.73 -9.73 -7.59
CA GLN A 344 14.56 -10.07 -6.16
C GLN A 344 15.79 -9.73 -5.28
N GLY A 345 16.75 -8.97 -5.82
CA GLY A 345 17.94 -8.52 -5.08
C GLY A 345 18.86 -9.69 -4.69
N GLU A 346 19.76 -9.49 -3.72
CA GLU A 346 20.60 -10.58 -3.22
C GLU A 346 19.88 -11.40 -2.13
N ARG A 347 19.68 -12.69 -2.37
CA ARG A 347 19.13 -13.64 -1.40
C ARG A 347 20.11 -14.76 -1.12
N GLU A 348 19.93 -15.44 0.01
CA GLU A 348 20.63 -16.71 0.27
C GLU A 348 20.16 -17.74 -0.75
N VAL A 349 21.11 -18.33 -1.47
CA VAL A 349 20.86 -19.29 -2.54
C VAL A 349 21.37 -20.66 -2.15
N TRP A 350 20.58 -21.66 -2.51
CA TRP A 350 20.80 -23.06 -2.25
C TRP A 350 20.82 -23.83 -3.56
N ARG A 351 21.69 -24.85 -3.63
CA ARG A 351 21.77 -25.81 -4.72
C ARG A 351 21.04 -27.07 -4.33
N LEU A 352 19.95 -27.36 -5.03
CA LEU A 352 19.15 -28.57 -4.86
C LEU A 352 19.66 -29.64 -5.83
N VAL A 353 20.29 -30.69 -5.31
CA VAL A 353 20.90 -31.79 -6.08
C VAL A 353 19.91 -32.96 -6.18
N LEU A 354 19.73 -33.46 -7.40
CA LEU A 354 18.78 -34.53 -7.74
C LEU A 354 19.49 -35.87 -7.99
N SER A 355 18.75 -36.98 -7.92
CA SER A 355 19.27 -38.35 -7.96
C SER A 355 19.90 -38.80 -9.29
N ASP A 356 19.73 -38.00 -10.33
CA ASP A 356 20.41 -38.17 -11.61
C ASP A 356 21.67 -37.29 -11.73
N GLY A 357 22.05 -36.59 -10.66
CA GLY A 357 23.17 -35.66 -10.60
C GLY A 357 22.89 -34.28 -11.22
N SER A 358 21.66 -33.99 -11.66
CA SER A 358 21.27 -32.61 -11.99
C SER A 358 21.11 -31.78 -10.72
N ALA A 359 21.30 -30.46 -10.83
CA ALA A 359 21.09 -29.57 -9.70
C ALA A 359 20.47 -28.25 -10.14
N VAL A 360 19.59 -27.69 -9.30
CA VAL A 360 18.95 -26.38 -9.57
C VAL A 360 19.26 -25.42 -8.43
N GLU A 361 19.54 -24.17 -8.78
CA GLU A 361 19.83 -23.12 -7.80
C GLU A 361 18.59 -22.24 -7.57
N CYS A 362 18.29 -21.94 -6.31
CA CYS A 362 17.07 -21.27 -5.89
C CYS A 362 17.24 -20.61 -4.51
N ASP A 363 16.34 -19.71 -4.11
CA ASP A 363 16.32 -19.19 -2.74
C ASP A 363 15.58 -20.14 -1.76
N ASP A 364 15.65 -19.83 -0.46
CA ASP A 364 15.00 -20.62 0.61
C ASP A 364 13.47 -20.74 0.44
N GLU A 365 12.83 -19.75 -0.18
CA GLU A 365 11.36 -19.65 -0.31
C GLU A 365 10.85 -20.21 -1.65
N HIS A 366 11.75 -20.71 -2.49
CA HIS A 366 11.43 -21.24 -3.80
C HIS A 366 10.56 -22.50 -3.68
N LEU A 367 9.44 -22.52 -4.39
CA LEU A 367 8.43 -23.57 -4.31
C LEU A 367 8.72 -24.70 -5.31
N TRP A 368 8.75 -25.94 -4.81
CA TRP A 368 9.00 -27.16 -5.61
C TRP A 368 7.85 -28.15 -5.54
N ILE A 369 7.34 -28.61 -6.68
CA ILE A 369 6.41 -29.76 -6.72
C ILE A 369 7.21 -31.05 -6.48
N VAL A 370 7.03 -31.66 -5.31
CA VAL A 370 7.68 -32.90 -4.88
C VAL A 370 6.66 -34.01 -4.63
N GLY A 371 7.00 -35.24 -4.98
CA GLY A 371 6.24 -36.44 -4.65
C GLY A 371 7.04 -37.35 -3.73
N SER A 372 6.35 -38.09 -2.86
CA SER A 372 6.96 -39.12 -2.01
C SER A 372 6.47 -40.52 -2.41
N ARG A 373 7.11 -41.56 -1.90
CA ARG A 373 6.64 -42.95 -2.09
C ARG A 373 5.41 -43.30 -1.24
N GLU A 374 5.20 -42.55 -0.17
CA GLU A 374 4.13 -42.80 0.82
C GLU A 374 2.96 -41.80 0.73
N THR A 375 3.18 -40.64 0.10
CA THR A 375 2.20 -39.54 -0.02
C THR A 375 2.20 -38.99 -1.45
N GLY A 376 1.06 -38.44 -1.91
CA GLY A 376 0.92 -37.84 -3.24
C GLY A 376 1.84 -36.64 -3.49
N GLU A 377 1.67 -35.96 -4.63
CA GLU A 377 2.40 -34.72 -4.90
C GLU A 377 2.05 -33.63 -3.87
N ARG A 378 3.07 -32.88 -3.45
CA ARG A 378 3.00 -31.76 -2.51
C ARG A 378 3.94 -30.69 -3.00
N VAL A 379 3.69 -29.42 -2.68
CA VAL A 379 4.70 -28.39 -2.90
C VAL A 379 5.33 -28.01 -1.58
N LEU A 380 6.65 -28.01 -1.58
CA LEU A 380 7.47 -27.63 -0.44
C LEU A 380 8.41 -26.51 -0.87
N THR A 381 8.67 -25.58 0.03
CA THR A 381 9.76 -24.61 -0.12
C THR A 381 11.12 -25.31 -0.03
N THR A 382 12.16 -24.71 -0.60
CA THR A 382 13.55 -25.17 -0.42
C THR A 382 13.91 -25.30 1.05
N ARG A 383 13.43 -24.38 1.90
CA ARG A 383 13.61 -24.42 3.37
C ARG A 383 12.98 -25.66 4.00
N GLU A 384 11.75 -25.99 3.64
CA GLU A 384 11.05 -27.18 4.16
C GLU A 384 11.72 -28.47 3.68
N LEU A 385 12.13 -28.55 2.41
CA LEU A 385 12.87 -29.69 1.89
C LEU A 385 14.18 -29.90 2.63
N ARG A 386 14.87 -28.82 3.02
CA ARG A 386 16.10 -28.89 3.81
C ARG A 386 15.85 -29.36 5.24
N GLY A 387 14.70 -29.03 5.82
CA GLY A 387 14.29 -29.46 7.16
C GLY A 387 13.86 -30.93 7.25
N ASP A 388 13.43 -31.53 6.14
CA ASP A 388 12.81 -32.86 6.10
C ASP A 388 13.23 -33.68 4.87
N LEU A 389 14.53 -33.65 4.55
CA LEU A 389 15.06 -34.22 3.30
C LEU A 389 15.07 -35.76 3.25
N LEU A 390 15.37 -36.40 4.39
CA LEU A 390 15.63 -37.84 4.50
C LEU A 390 14.57 -38.53 5.36
N GLY A 391 14.12 -39.71 4.92
CA GLY A 391 13.26 -40.59 5.71
C GLY A 391 14.01 -41.29 6.86
N PRO A 392 13.28 -42.02 7.74
CA PRO A 392 13.88 -42.77 8.86
C PRO A 392 14.92 -43.82 8.43
N ASP A 393 14.87 -44.27 7.18
CA ASP A 393 15.78 -45.24 6.56
C ASP A 393 17.02 -44.60 5.90
N GLY A 394 17.17 -43.27 6.01
CA GLY A 394 18.26 -42.50 5.44
C GLY A 394 18.17 -42.29 3.93
N ARG A 395 17.03 -42.60 3.29
CA ARG A 395 16.82 -42.37 1.86
C ARG A 395 16.12 -41.02 1.60
N PRO A 396 16.35 -40.40 0.43
CA PRO A 396 15.61 -39.22 -0.02
C PRO A 396 14.10 -39.41 0.07
N LYS A 397 13.43 -38.51 0.79
CA LYS A 397 11.98 -38.55 1.04
C LYS A 397 11.17 -38.00 -0.14
N TRP A 398 11.74 -37.05 -0.87
CA TRP A 398 11.06 -36.21 -1.85
C TRP A 398 11.64 -36.39 -3.26
N SER A 399 10.80 -36.27 -4.28
CA SER A 399 11.19 -36.39 -5.69
C SER A 399 10.44 -35.43 -6.61
N ILE A 400 11.15 -34.77 -7.51
CA ILE A 400 10.60 -33.78 -8.43
C ILE A 400 10.33 -34.43 -9.79
N ALA A 401 9.17 -34.14 -10.38
CA ALA A 401 8.82 -34.62 -11.73
C ALA A 401 9.69 -33.94 -12.80
N ALA A 402 10.02 -34.65 -13.87
CA ALA A 402 10.59 -34.04 -15.08
C ALA A 402 9.49 -33.36 -15.91
N ALA A 403 9.81 -32.26 -16.60
CA ALA A 403 8.88 -31.62 -17.52
C ALA A 403 8.56 -32.53 -18.72
N THR A 404 7.38 -32.32 -19.32
CA THR A 404 6.97 -33.02 -20.55
C THR A 404 7.96 -32.72 -21.68
N PRO A 405 8.30 -33.71 -22.54
CA PRO A 405 9.18 -33.48 -23.68
C PRO A 405 8.56 -32.48 -24.66
N VAL A 406 9.31 -31.46 -25.07
CA VAL A 406 8.84 -30.39 -25.98
C VAL A 406 9.65 -30.31 -27.25
N ASP A 407 9.06 -29.85 -28.35
CA ASP A 407 9.81 -29.44 -29.53
C ASP A 407 10.54 -28.11 -29.29
N LEU A 408 11.80 -28.07 -29.70
CA LEU A 408 12.64 -26.87 -29.64
C LEU A 408 12.82 -26.34 -31.07
N ASP A 409 12.75 -25.01 -31.23
CA ASP A 409 12.85 -24.29 -32.50
C ASP A 409 14.30 -24.01 -32.93
N GLY A 410 15.28 -24.50 -32.17
CA GLY A 410 16.69 -24.22 -32.38
C GLY A 410 17.35 -25.19 -33.35
N GLY A 411 17.64 -24.75 -34.56
CA GLY A 411 18.43 -25.54 -35.49
C GLY A 411 18.51 -24.88 -36.85
N GLY A 412 19.71 -24.48 -37.25
CA GLY A 412 19.98 -24.09 -38.63
C GLY A 412 19.88 -25.27 -39.59
N ASP A 413 20.45 -25.13 -40.79
CA ASP A 413 20.55 -26.24 -41.73
C ASP A 413 21.23 -27.46 -41.08
N ARG A 414 20.62 -28.64 -41.21
CA ARG A 414 21.07 -29.90 -40.60
C ARG A 414 21.61 -30.80 -41.70
N PRO A 415 22.90 -30.68 -42.03
CA PRO A 415 23.47 -31.31 -43.23
C PRO A 415 23.59 -32.84 -43.12
N LEU A 416 23.44 -33.40 -41.91
CA LEU A 416 23.55 -34.82 -41.63
C LEU A 416 22.28 -35.35 -40.95
N ASP A 417 21.93 -36.61 -41.25
CA ASP A 417 20.87 -37.33 -40.56
C ASP A 417 21.16 -37.40 -39.03
N PRO A 418 20.22 -36.99 -38.16
CA PRO A 418 20.43 -36.98 -36.70
C PRO A 418 20.84 -38.33 -36.10
N TYR A 419 20.35 -39.45 -36.65
CA TYR A 419 20.75 -40.79 -36.20
C TYR A 419 22.22 -41.07 -36.53
N LEU A 420 22.66 -40.71 -37.75
CA LEU A 420 24.05 -40.85 -38.16
C LEU A 420 25.00 -39.95 -37.35
N VAL A 421 24.53 -38.78 -36.92
CA VAL A 421 25.29 -37.92 -35.98
C VAL A 421 25.51 -38.65 -34.66
N GLY A 422 24.47 -39.30 -34.12
CA GLY A 422 24.60 -40.12 -32.91
C GLY A 422 25.61 -41.26 -33.07
N GLN A 423 25.58 -41.98 -34.19
CA GLN A 423 26.56 -43.06 -34.47
C GLN A 423 28.00 -42.53 -34.54
N ARG A 424 28.23 -41.43 -35.27
CA ARG A 424 29.57 -40.83 -35.38
C ARG A 424 30.10 -40.32 -34.05
N LEU A 425 29.24 -39.77 -33.19
CA LEU A 425 29.63 -39.34 -31.84
C LEU A 425 30.02 -40.54 -30.97
N ALA A 426 29.41 -41.71 -31.17
CA ALA A 426 29.75 -42.92 -30.44
C ALA A 426 31.04 -43.61 -30.95
N GLU A 427 31.33 -43.53 -32.24
CA GLU A 427 32.55 -44.09 -32.85
C GLU A 427 33.82 -43.26 -32.52
N GLY A 428 33.66 -41.97 -32.22
CA GLY A 428 34.74 -41.05 -31.87
C GLY A 428 35.58 -40.59 -33.08
N GLY A 429 36.48 -39.62 -32.86
CA GLY A 429 37.47 -39.18 -33.87
C GLY A 429 37.18 -37.86 -34.60
N GLY A 430 36.27 -37.03 -34.07
CA GLY A 430 35.98 -35.68 -34.57
C GLY A 430 36.53 -34.55 -33.68
N PRO A 431 36.46 -33.26 -34.10
CA PRO A 431 37.21 -32.17 -33.46
C PRO A 431 36.79 -31.77 -32.02
N ALA A 432 35.81 -32.43 -31.38
CA ALA A 432 35.37 -32.05 -30.03
C ALA A 432 34.63 -33.12 -29.19
N ASP A 433 34.30 -34.32 -29.70
CA ASP A 433 33.43 -35.32 -29.03
C ASP A 433 32.20 -34.71 -28.32
N ARG A 434 31.63 -33.65 -28.91
CA ARG A 434 30.46 -32.91 -28.42
C ARG A 434 29.34 -32.91 -29.45
N LEU A 435 28.12 -32.92 -28.96
CA LEU A 435 26.93 -32.75 -29.76
C LEU A 435 26.90 -31.35 -30.39
N PRO A 436 26.79 -31.21 -31.72
CA PRO A 436 26.64 -29.91 -32.33
C PRO A 436 25.34 -29.23 -31.91
N GLU A 437 25.39 -27.92 -31.70
CA GLU A 437 24.28 -27.11 -31.18
C GLU A 437 23.00 -27.23 -32.03
N ALA A 438 23.16 -27.38 -33.36
CA ALA A 438 22.06 -27.60 -34.31
C ALA A 438 21.23 -28.88 -34.05
N TYR A 439 21.80 -29.86 -33.34
CA TYR A 439 21.11 -31.10 -32.94
C TYR A 439 20.70 -31.07 -31.46
N ARG A 440 21.35 -30.22 -30.64
CA ARG A 440 21.00 -30.03 -29.22
C ARG A 440 19.64 -29.36 -29.07
N HIS A 441 19.32 -28.36 -29.87
CA HIS A 441 18.04 -27.65 -29.80
C HIS A 441 17.02 -28.11 -30.85
N ALA A 442 17.26 -29.27 -31.48
CA ALA A 442 16.41 -29.78 -32.55
C ALA A 442 15.03 -30.26 -32.05
N PRO A 443 14.05 -30.44 -32.95
CA PRO A 443 12.80 -31.11 -32.65
C PRO A 443 13.00 -32.46 -31.95
N LEU A 444 12.01 -32.85 -31.16
CA LEU A 444 11.99 -34.05 -30.32
C LEU A 444 12.40 -35.30 -31.08
N LYS A 445 11.87 -35.47 -32.30
CA LYS A 445 12.17 -36.59 -33.20
C LYS A 445 13.66 -36.71 -33.52
N ASP A 446 14.32 -35.59 -33.71
CA ASP A 446 15.72 -35.56 -34.13
C ASP A 446 16.66 -35.75 -32.94
N ARG A 447 16.31 -35.17 -31.78
CA ARG A 447 17.02 -35.47 -30.51
C ARG A 447 16.89 -36.94 -30.12
N LEU A 448 15.70 -37.53 -30.26
CA LEU A 448 15.49 -38.95 -30.04
C LEU A 448 16.35 -39.79 -31.01
N ALA A 449 16.39 -39.42 -32.29
CA ALA A 449 17.20 -40.12 -33.29
C ALA A 449 18.71 -40.05 -32.96
N VAL A 450 19.21 -38.91 -32.45
CA VAL A 450 20.60 -38.79 -31.96
C VAL A 450 20.85 -39.72 -30.77
N VAL A 451 19.96 -39.72 -29.77
CA VAL A 451 20.07 -40.64 -28.62
C VAL A 451 20.08 -42.09 -29.07
N GLN A 452 19.20 -42.46 -29.99
CA GLN A 452 19.15 -43.81 -30.55
C GLN A 452 20.43 -44.18 -31.30
N GLY A 453 21.00 -43.27 -32.09
CA GLY A 453 22.27 -43.50 -32.77
C GLY A 453 23.43 -43.72 -31.80
N LEU A 454 23.48 -42.94 -30.70
CA LEU A 454 24.46 -43.12 -29.63
C LEU A 454 24.28 -44.48 -28.93
N MET A 455 23.05 -44.80 -28.53
CA MET A 455 22.74 -45.99 -27.75
C MET A 455 22.86 -47.28 -28.58
N ASP A 456 22.49 -47.28 -29.87
CA ASP A 456 22.66 -48.45 -30.74
C ASP A 456 24.15 -48.77 -31.00
N THR A 457 25.02 -47.78 -30.87
CA THR A 457 26.47 -47.91 -31.16
C THR A 457 27.30 -48.17 -29.91
N GLY A 458 27.05 -47.44 -28.83
CA GLY A 458 27.83 -47.50 -27.57
C GLY A 458 27.03 -47.89 -26.33
N GLY A 459 25.73 -48.18 -26.48
CA GLY A 459 24.82 -48.48 -25.38
C GLY A 459 24.44 -49.97 -25.26
N GLY A 460 23.92 -50.33 -24.09
CA GLY A 460 23.38 -51.67 -23.83
C GLY A 460 22.31 -51.65 -22.73
N PRO A 461 21.53 -52.73 -22.57
CA PRO A 461 20.52 -52.83 -21.51
C PRO A 461 21.17 -52.96 -20.12
N ALA A 462 20.58 -52.33 -19.11
CA ALA A 462 21.02 -52.36 -17.72
C ALA A 462 19.82 -52.39 -16.76
N GLY A 463 19.24 -53.59 -16.55
CA GLY A 463 18.04 -53.76 -15.72
C GLY A 463 16.81 -53.11 -16.36
N ALA A 464 16.12 -52.24 -15.63
CA ALA A 464 14.99 -51.45 -16.13
C ALA A 464 15.41 -50.18 -16.90
N ALA A 465 16.70 -49.92 -17.04
CA ALA A 465 17.28 -48.77 -17.74
C ALA A 465 18.23 -49.22 -18.86
N ALA A 466 18.77 -48.27 -19.62
CA ALA A 466 19.85 -48.49 -20.55
C ALA A 466 21.14 -47.84 -20.03
N VAL A 467 22.32 -48.29 -20.48
CA VAL A 467 23.61 -47.70 -20.10
C VAL A 467 24.46 -47.49 -21.35
N TYR A 468 25.02 -46.29 -21.48
CA TYR A 468 26.13 -46.01 -22.39
C TYR A 468 27.43 -46.16 -21.60
N ARG A 469 28.32 -47.05 -22.04
CA ARG A 469 29.55 -47.36 -21.26
C ARG A 469 30.73 -46.52 -21.72
N ALA A 470 31.51 -46.03 -20.76
CA ALA A 470 32.73 -45.27 -20.99
C ALA A 470 32.57 -44.08 -21.97
N ALA A 471 31.50 -43.29 -21.82
CA ALA A 471 31.35 -42.03 -22.55
C ALA A 471 32.43 -41.03 -22.12
N PRO A 472 33.17 -40.39 -23.05
CA PRO A 472 34.01 -39.25 -22.72
C PRO A 472 33.21 -38.15 -22.00
N GLY A 473 33.83 -37.43 -21.06
CA GLY A 473 33.14 -36.43 -20.22
C GLY A 473 32.21 -35.44 -20.96
N PRO A 474 32.64 -34.81 -22.08
CA PRO A 474 31.77 -33.94 -22.87
C PRO A 474 30.54 -34.66 -23.46
N LEU A 475 30.75 -35.85 -24.02
CA LEU A 475 29.69 -36.69 -24.57
C LEU A 475 28.72 -37.18 -23.49
N ALA A 476 29.22 -37.51 -22.30
CA ALA A 476 28.40 -37.91 -21.17
C ALA A 476 27.44 -36.78 -20.75
N GLY A 477 27.94 -35.54 -20.72
CA GLY A 477 27.12 -34.35 -20.45
C GLY A 477 26.06 -34.09 -21.53
N ASP A 478 26.43 -34.23 -22.80
CA ASP A 478 25.50 -34.03 -23.93
C ASP A 478 24.43 -35.13 -24.00
N LEU A 479 24.79 -36.39 -23.76
CA LEU A 479 23.84 -37.50 -23.65
C LEU A 479 22.88 -37.30 -22.47
N ALA A 480 23.40 -36.87 -21.31
CA ALA A 480 22.56 -36.60 -20.15
C ALA A 480 21.58 -35.45 -20.40
N TRP A 481 22.03 -34.39 -21.08
CA TRP A 481 21.17 -33.29 -21.50
C TRP A 481 20.08 -33.76 -22.47
N LEU A 482 20.44 -34.54 -23.50
CA LEU A 482 19.49 -35.06 -24.49
C LEU A 482 18.40 -35.90 -23.82
N VAL A 483 18.80 -36.83 -22.95
CA VAL A 483 17.86 -37.71 -22.23
C VAL A 483 16.92 -36.91 -21.34
N ARG A 484 17.41 -35.93 -20.57
CA ARG A 484 16.57 -35.05 -19.74
C ARG A 484 15.61 -34.21 -20.59
N SER A 485 16.06 -33.77 -21.76
CA SER A 485 15.24 -33.00 -22.71
C SER A 485 14.13 -33.81 -23.38
N LEU A 486 14.21 -35.15 -23.29
CA LEU A 486 13.19 -36.11 -23.73
C LEU A 486 12.33 -36.58 -22.54
N GLY A 487 12.31 -35.86 -21.42
CA GLY A 487 11.55 -36.20 -20.21
C GLY A 487 12.11 -37.39 -19.43
N GLY A 488 13.35 -37.81 -19.73
CA GLY A 488 14.03 -38.91 -19.07
C GLY A 488 14.92 -38.48 -17.89
N SER A 489 15.57 -39.46 -17.26
CA SER A 489 16.66 -39.22 -16.30
C SER A 489 17.96 -39.84 -16.79
N ALA A 490 19.06 -39.13 -16.54
CA ALA A 490 20.39 -39.58 -16.92
C ALA A 490 21.36 -39.42 -15.76
N ARG A 491 21.88 -40.55 -15.27
CA ARG A 491 22.85 -40.61 -14.17
C ARG A 491 24.21 -40.99 -14.70
N SER A 492 25.20 -40.12 -14.53
CA SER A 492 26.58 -40.39 -14.92
C SER A 492 27.39 -40.93 -13.75
N VAL A 493 28.11 -42.03 -13.95
CA VAL A 493 29.00 -42.65 -12.96
C VAL A 493 30.43 -42.61 -13.53
N PRO A 494 31.39 -41.94 -12.87
CA PRO A 494 32.76 -41.85 -13.36
C PRO A 494 33.44 -43.24 -13.36
N VAL A 495 34.20 -43.49 -14.42
CA VAL A 495 35.04 -44.68 -14.66
C VAL A 495 36.49 -44.21 -14.85
N ARG A 496 37.44 -45.14 -15.02
CA ARG A 496 38.86 -44.79 -15.24
C ARG A 496 39.04 -43.88 -16.47
N ASP A 497 40.08 -43.05 -16.42
CA ASP A 497 40.53 -42.18 -17.52
C ASP A 497 39.56 -41.03 -17.92
N GLY A 498 38.71 -40.57 -16.99
CA GLY A 498 37.85 -39.41 -17.20
C GLY A 498 36.59 -39.69 -18.04
N ALA A 499 36.32 -40.97 -18.33
CA ALA A 499 35.09 -41.44 -18.94
C ALA A 499 33.99 -41.71 -17.89
N CYS A 500 32.73 -41.71 -18.31
CA CYS A 500 31.56 -41.96 -17.46
C CYS A 500 30.67 -43.04 -18.07
N ASP A 501 30.16 -43.95 -17.24
CA ASP A 501 29.01 -44.78 -17.59
C ASP A 501 27.75 -43.94 -17.38
N VAL A 502 26.95 -43.74 -18.44
CA VAL A 502 25.72 -42.93 -18.39
C VAL A 502 24.51 -43.86 -18.41
N PHE A 503 23.83 -43.96 -17.28
CA PHE A 503 22.58 -44.69 -17.13
C PHE A 503 21.42 -43.80 -17.59
N VAL A 504 20.62 -44.31 -18.51
CA VAL A 504 19.56 -43.60 -19.24
C VAL A 504 18.23 -44.29 -18.99
N ALA A 505 17.24 -43.53 -18.52
CA ALA A 505 15.85 -43.93 -18.45
C ALA A 505 14.98 -42.92 -19.20
N LEU A 506 14.20 -43.36 -20.19
CA LEU A 506 13.30 -42.53 -20.98
C LEU A 506 11.83 -42.91 -20.70
N PRO A 507 10.86 -41.99 -20.90
CA PRO A 507 9.43 -42.29 -20.74
C PRO A 507 8.93 -43.35 -21.72
N ALA A 508 7.80 -43.99 -21.40
CA ALA A 508 7.11 -44.90 -22.30
C ALA A 508 6.74 -44.17 -23.61
N GLY A 509 7.09 -44.76 -24.75
CA GLY A 509 6.95 -44.15 -26.08
C GLY A 509 8.23 -43.57 -26.68
N TYR A 510 9.31 -43.42 -25.90
CA TYR A 510 10.62 -42.95 -26.36
C TYR A 510 11.70 -44.03 -26.18
N PRO A 511 11.75 -45.07 -27.03
CA PRO A 511 12.68 -46.17 -26.85
C PRO A 511 14.13 -45.70 -27.05
N PRO A 512 15.06 -46.07 -26.15
CA PRO A 512 16.46 -45.65 -26.25
C PRO A 512 17.23 -46.30 -27.40
N PHE A 513 16.70 -47.37 -28.04
CA PHE A 513 17.33 -48.10 -29.14
C PHE A 513 16.41 -48.12 -30.36
N ARG A 514 16.95 -47.96 -31.58
CA ARG A 514 16.17 -48.02 -32.84
C ARG A 514 16.12 -49.44 -33.39
N ALA A 515 17.20 -50.22 -33.25
CA ALA A 515 17.34 -51.56 -33.83
C ALA A 515 16.63 -52.69 -33.05
N ARG A 516 15.88 -52.37 -31.99
CA ARG A 516 15.20 -53.34 -31.11
C ARG A 516 13.70 -53.08 -30.89
N SER A 517 13.11 -52.18 -31.68
CA SER A 517 11.69 -51.82 -31.55
C SER A 517 10.77 -52.81 -32.29
N ASP A 518 10.79 -54.08 -31.90
CA ASP A 518 9.74 -55.01 -32.31
C ASP A 518 8.49 -54.76 -31.46
N GLY A 519 7.66 -53.86 -31.97
CA GLY A 519 6.24 -53.68 -31.68
C GLY A 519 5.77 -53.77 -30.22
N ASN A 520 5.64 -52.62 -29.55
CA ASN A 520 4.44 -52.32 -28.74
C ASN A 520 4.37 -50.86 -28.28
N GLY A 521 3.17 -50.26 -28.37
CA GLY A 521 2.76 -49.08 -27.61
C GLY A 521 2.98 -47.72 -28.28
N ALA A 522 1.93 -47.18 -28.90
CA ALA A 522 1.78 -45.72 -28.97
C ALA A 522 1.76 -45.16 -27.53
N PRO A 523 2.30 -43.96 -27.26
CA PRO A 523 2.24 -43.37 -25.94
C PRO A 523 0.78 -43.22 -25.52
N THR A 524 0.39 -43.86 -24.42
CA THR A 524 -0.89 -43.63 -23.75
C THR A 524 -0.83 -42.29 -23.03
N GLU A 525 -1.77 -41.40 -23.31
CA GLU A 525 -1.95 -40.14 -22.57
C GLU A 525 -2.08 -40.44 -21.07
N GLY A 526 -1.18 -39.89 -20.24
CA GLY A 526 -1.32 -39.89 -18.78
C GLY A 526 -0.40 -40.81 -17.96
N GLU A 527 0.67 -41.41 -18.49
CA GLU A 527 1.67 -42.07 -17.62
C GLU A 527 2.56 -41.05 -16.88
N PRO A 528 2.78 -41.20 -15.56
CA PRO A 528 3.60 -40.27 -14.79
C PRO A 528 5.07 -40.30 -15.27
N GLY A 529 5.58 -39.14 -15.66
CA GLY A 529 6.96 -38.97 -16.13
C GLY A 529 8.01 -39.39 -15.10
N VAL A 530 9.26 -39.56 -15.57
CA VAL A 530 10.39 -39.97 -14.74
C VAL A 530 10.63 -38.94 -13.63
N ARG A 531 10.49 -39.33 -12.36
CA ARG A 531 10.78 -38.46 -11.19
C ARG A 531 12.23 -38.62 -10.73
N ARG A 532 12.81 -37.53 -10.20
CA ARG A 532 14.18 -37.47 -9.67
C ARG A 532 14.14 -37.14 -8.19
N ALA A 533 14.76 -37.97 -7.34
CA ALA A 533 14.75 -37.74 -5.89
C ALA A 533 15.67 -36.57 -5.50
N VAL A 534 15.32 -35.80 -4.47
CA VAL A 534 16.16 -34.72 -3.94
C VAL A 534 17.20 -35.30 -2.99
N GLU A 535 18.46 -35.38 -3.43
CA GLU A 535 19.54 -36.02 -2.68
C GLU A 535 20.22 -35.08 -1.68
N ALA A 536 20.39 -33.80 -2.04
CA ALA A 536 21.05 -32.81 -1.18
C ALA A 536 20.54 -31.39 -1.44
N ILE A 537 20.63 -30.53 -0.43
CA ILE A 537 20.40 -29.08 -0.55
C ILE A 537 21.61 -28.37 0.08
N GLU A 538 22.45 -27.79 -0.76
CA GLU A 538 23.75 -27.21 -0.38
C GLU A 538 23.67 -25.68 -0.35
N HIS A 539 24.24 -25.03 0.67
CA HIS A 539 24.30 -23.58 0.73
C HIS A 539 25.36 -23.05 -0.25
N LEU A 540 24.99 -22.09 -1.10
CA LEU A 540 25.90 -21.45 -2.06
C LEU A 540 26.27 -20.00 -1.69
N GLY A 541 25.65 -19.43 -0.65
CA GLY A 541 25.82 -18.04 -0.26
C GLY A 541 24.84 -17.10 -0.94
N ARG A 542 25.13 -15.79 -0.88
CA ARG A 542 24.25 -14.75 -1.44
C ARG A 542 24.52 -14.55 -2.92
N LYS A 543 23.47 -14.61 -3.74
CA LYS A 543 23.52 -14.25 -5.16
C LYS A 543 22.37 -13.31 -5.51
N PRO A 544 22.51 -12.46 -6.54
CA PRO A 544 21.39 -11.72 -7.09
C PRO A 544 20.39 -12.71 -7.71
N VAL A 545 19.12 -12.55 -7.37
CA VAL A 545 18.01 -13.41 -7.79
C VAL A 545 16.92 -12.58 -8.46
N GLN A 546 16.05 -13.22 -9.25
CA GLN A 546 14.81 -12.65 -9.76
C GLN A 546 13.73 -13.72 -9.93
N CYS A 547 12.48 -13.29 -10.01
CA CYS A 547 11.35 -14.13 -10.39
C CYS A 547 10.67 -13.64 -11.67
N ILE A 548 9.93 -14.55 -12.32
CA ILE A 548 9.13 -14.23 -13.50
C ILE A 548 7.68 -14.73 -13.30
N SER A 549 6.72 -13.98 -13.81
CA SER A 549 5.36 -14.44 -14.03
C SER A 549 5.15 -14.75 -15.51
N VAL A 550 4.28 -15.72 -15.76
CA VAL A 550 4.07 -16.31 -17.07
C VAL A 550 2.58 -16.36 -17.30
N ALA A 551 2.14 -15.83 -18.44
CA ALA A 551 0.76 -15.83 -18.92
C ALA A 551 0.39 -17.24 -19.40
N HIS A 552 0.18 -18.13 -18.44
CA HIS A 552 -0.27 -19.50 -18.63
C HIS A 552 -1.14 -19.93 -17.45
N PRO A 553 -2.20 -20.75 -17.65
CA PRO A 553 -3.07 -21.22 -16.57
C PRO A 553 -2.32 -21.94 -15.44
N SER A 554 -1.18 -22.57 -15.75
CA SER A 554 -0.36 -23.22 -14.72
C SER A 554 0.49 -22.25 -13.89
N HIS A 555 0.59 -20.98 -14.30
CA HIS A 555 1.56 -19.96 -13.84
C HIS A 555 2.96 -20.50 -13.50
N ALA A 556 3.38 -21.56 -14.17
CA ALA A 556 4.59 -22.32 -13.89
C ALA A 556 5.45 -22.39 -15.14
N TYR A 557 6.76 -22.36 -14.95
CA TYR A 557 7.73 -22.43 -16.05
C TYR A 557 8.81 -23.44 -15.76
N VAL A 558 9.45 -23.91 -16.82
CA VAL A 558 10.47 -24.94 -16.78
C VAL A 558 11.84 -24.29 -16.60
N THR A 559 12.53 -24.66 -15.53
CA THR A 559 13.84 -24.16 -15.10
C THR A 559 14.93 -25.16 -15.42
N ASP A 560 16.16 -24.90 -14.96
CA ASP A 560 17.33 -25.77 -15.10
C ASP A 560 16.98 -27.26 -15.00
N HIS A 561 17.49 -28.01 -15.96
CA HIS A 561 17.26 -29.44 -16.06
C HIS A 561 15.77 -29.84 -16.03
N PHE A 562 14.88 -28.99 -16.51
CA PHE A 562 13.47 -29.27 -16.75
C PHE A 562 12.57 -29.34 -15.48
N THR A 563 12.54 -28.28 -14.64
CA THR A 563 11.90 -28.25 -13.27
C THR A 563 10.90 -27.07 -13.03
N VAL A 564 9.87 -27.10 -12.14
CA VAL A 564 8.57 -26.31 -12.19
C VAL A 564 8.19 -25.40 -10.94
N THR A 565 7.49 -24.21 -11.03
CA THR A 565 7.24 -23.14 -9.93
C THR A 565 5.88 -22.25 -9.92
N HIS A 566 5.45 -21.38 -8.90
CA HIS A 566 4.08 -20.63 -8.81
C HIS A 566 3.82 -19.25 -7.95
N ASN A 567 2.68 -18.47 -8.14
CA ASN A 567 2.08 -17.18 -7.52
C ASN A 567 0.70 -17.21 -6.66
N THR A 568 0.17 -16.07 -6.12
CA THR A 568 -0.80 -15.87 -4.95
C THR A 568 -2.35 -15.97 -5.15
N MET A 569 -3.11 -16.42 -4.11
CA MET A 569 -4.43 -17.08 -4.22
C MET A 569 -5.52 -16.84 -3.13
N VAL A 570 -5.23 -16.06 -2.09
CA VAL A 570 -6.01 -16.08 -0.82
C VAL A 570 -7.47 -15.60 -0.97
N ALA A 571 -7.72 -14.53 -1.73
CA ALA A 571 -9.07 -13.98 -1.89
C ALA A 571 -10.00 -14.90 -2.69
N LEU A 572 -9.48 -15.57 -3.73
CA LEU A 572 -10.26 -16.51 -4.53
C LEU A 572 -10.68 -17.73 -3.70
N ARG A 573 -9.78 -18.25 -2.85
CA ARG A 573 -10.11 -19.36 -1.94
C ARG A 573 -11.24 -19.00 -0.97
N ALA A 574 -11.23 -17.77 -0.43
CA ALA A 574 -12.31 -17.29 0.44
C ALA A 574 -13.66 -17.22 -0.32
N MET A 575 -13.65 -16.72 -1.56
CA MET A 575 -14.85 -16.68 -2.41
C MET A 575 -15.39 -18.08 -2.71
N LEU A 576 -14.52 -19.03 -3.05
CA LEU A 576 -14.92 -20.42 -3.32
C LEU A 576 -15.45 -21.13 -2.08
N GLY A 577 -14.86 -20.88 -0.90
CA GLY A 577 -15.39 -21.41 0.37
C GLY A 577 -16.83 -20.97 0.65
N VAL A 578 -17.18 -19.72 0.30
CA VAL A 578 -18.56 -19.23 0.40
C VAL A 578 -19.48 -19.88 -0.64
N VAL A 579 -19.01 -20.03 -1.88
CA VAL A 579 -19.79 -20.69 -2.95
C VAL A 579 -20.10 -22.14 -2.58
N ASP A 580 -19.15 -22.87 -2.01
CA ASP A 580 -19.33 -24.26 -1.58
C ASP A 580 -20.38 -24.41 -0.48
N SER A 581 -20.51 -23.40 0.38
CA SER A 581 -21.56 -23.34 1.39
C SER A 581 -22.92 -22.83 0.87
N GLY A 582 -23.06 -22.67 -0.45
CA GLY A 582 -24.30 -22.28 -1.12
C GLY A 582 -24.55 -20.77 -1.20
N GLY A 583 -23.58 -19.93 -0.83
CA GLY A 583 -23.65 -18.48 -0.96
C GLY A 583 -23.06 -17.94 -2.27
N GLN A 584 -23.18 -16.64 -2.47
CA GLN A 584 -22.56 -15.89 -3.56
C GLN A 584 -21.46 -14.98 -2.99
N ALA A 585 -20.39 -14.79 -3.75
CA ALA A 585 -19.32 -13.85 -3.43
C ALA A 585 -19.28 -12.70 -4.45
N ALA A 586 -19.06 -11.48 -3.97
CA ALA A 586 -18.94 -10.30 -4.81
C ALA A 586 -17.58 -9.62 -4.61
N MET A 587 -16.85 -9.34 -5.69
CA MET A 587 -15.61 -8.58 -5.69
C MET A 587 -15.84 -7.18 -6.27
N LEU A 588 -15.62 -6.16 -5.45
CA LEU A 588 -15.76 -4.76 -5.79
C LEU A 588 -14.39 -4.16 -6.15
N ALA A 589 -14.26 -3.68 -7.39
CA ALA A 589 -13.07 -3.01 -7.89
C ALA A 589 -13.33 -1.51 -8.19
N PRO A 590 -12.37 -0.61 -7.91
CA PRO A 590 -12.54 0.86 -8.02
C PRO A 590 -12.75 1.38 -9.44
N THR A 591 -12.32 0.62 -10.46
CA THR A 591 -12.43 1.01 -11.86
C THR A 591 -12.88 -0.16 -12.72
N GLU A 592 -13.48 0.15 -13.86
CA GLU A 592 -13.94 -0.88 -14.81
C GLU A 592 -12.77 -1.72 -15.35
N VAL A 593 -11.61 -1.09 -15.59
CA VAL A 593 -10.39 -1.76 -16.04
C VAL A 593 -9.95 -2.82 -15.04
N LEU A 594 -9.93 -2.47 -13.75
CA LEU A 594 -9.52 -3.40 -12.71
C LEU A 594 -10.56 -4.51 -12.49
N ALA A 595 -11.85 -4.19 -12.59
CA ALA A 595 -12.93 -5.19 -12.56
C ALA A 595 -12.79 -6.22 -13.70
N GLN A 596 -12.50 -5.76 -14.92
CA GLN A 596 -12.26 -6.65 -16.06
C GLN A 596 -10.99 -7.50 -15.89
N GLN A 597 -9.92 -6.92 -15.33
CA GLN A 597 -8.69 -7.64 -15.05
C GLN A 597 -8.92 -8.77 -14.04
N HIS A 598 -9.60 -8.48 -12.93
CA HIS A 598 -9.92 -9.49 -11.91
C HIS A 598 -10.87 -10.57 -12.45
N HIS A 599 -11.90 -10.19 -13.20
CA HIS A 599 -12.80 -11.14 -13.84
C HIS A 599 -12.06 -12.11 -14.75
N ARG A 600 -11.19 -11.61 -15.62
CA ARG A 600 -10.37 -12.44 -16.51
C ARG A 600 -9.46 -13.37 -15.72
N SER A 601 -8.70 -12.82 -14.77
CA SER A 601 -7.73 -13.58 -13.99
C SER A 601 -8.40 -14.69 -13.18
N ILE A 602 -9.55 -14.42 -12.56
CA ILE A 602 -10.32 -15.42 -11.80
C ILE A 602 -10.88 -16.50 -12.71
N THR A 603 -11.47 -16.12 -13.85
CA THR A 603 -12.03 -17.07 -14.82
C THR A 603 -10.94 -18.00 -15.37
N GLU A 604 -9.77 -17.45 -15.72
CA GLU A 604 -8.63 -18.22 -16.22
C GLU A 604 -8.06 -19.17 -15.15
N MET A 605 -7.90 -18.72 -13.91
CA MET A 605 -7.40 -19.57 -12.80
C MET A 605 -8.35 -20.73 -12.49
N MET A 606 -9.66 -20.52 -12.57
CA MET A 606 -10.67 -21.55 -12.30
C MET A 606 -10.87 -22.51 -13.50
N GLY A 607 -10.56 -22.08 -14.72
CA GLY A 607 -10.76 -22.87 -15.94
C GLY A 607 -12.21 -23.35 -16.07
N GLU A 608 -12.40 -24.65 -16.35
CA GLU A 608 -13.73 -25.29 -16.46
C GLU A 608 -14.60 -25.14 -15.19
N LEU A 609 -14.00 -24.86 -14.03
CA LEU A 609 -14.75 -24.62 -12.78
C LEU A 609 -15.48 -23.27 -12.81
N ALA A 610 -15.08 -22.30 -13.66
CA ALA A 610 -15.78 -21.02 -13.84
C ALA A 610 -16.96 -21.09 -14.82
N GLU A 611 -17.16 -22.25 -15.47
CA GLU A 611 -18.17 -22.46 -16.51
C GLU A 611 -19.38 -23.25 -16.00
N GLY A 612 -19.65 -23.19 -14.69
CA GLY A 612 -20.77 -23.91 -14.07
C GLY A 612 -22.11 -23.64 -14.79
N GLY A 613 -22.81 -24.72 -15.17
CA GLY A 613 -24.09 -24.64 -15.88
C GLY A 613 -24.00 -24.41 -17.40
N MET A 614 -22.79 -24.30 -17.98
CA MET A 614 -22.57 -24.19 -19.42
C MET A 614 -22.16 -25.52 -20.06
N LEU A 615 -22.37 -25.64 -21.38
CA LEU A 615 -21.98 -26.82 -22.16
C LEU A 615 -20.44 -26.90 -22.22
N GLY A 616 -19.84 -27.89 -21.54
CA GLY A 616 -18.38 -28.06 -21.44
C GLY A 616 -17.79 -27.67 -20.08
N GLY A 617 -18.57 -27.05 -19.19
CA GLY A 617 -18.14 -26.75 -17.82
C GLY A 617 -18.10 -27.98 -16.92
N ALA A 618 -17.34 -27.89 -15.84
CA ALA A 618 -17.24 -28.96 -14.85
C ALA A 618 -18.59 -29.20 -14.15
N GLU A 619 -18.91 -30.47 -13.84
CA GLU A 619 -20.12 -30.82 -13.06
C GLU A 619 -20.18 -30.13 -11.69
N ARG A 620 -19.00 -29.80 -11.13
CA ARG A 620 -18.81 -29.05 -9.88
C ARG A 620 -18.16 -27.69 -10.16
N GLY A 621 -18.79 -26.87 -11.00
CA GLY A 621 -18.36 -25.51 -11.30
C GLY A 621 -19.36 -24.46 -10.85
N THR A 622 -18.95 -23.20 -10.86
CA THR A 622 -19.80 -22.03 -10.62
C THR A 622 -19.58 -20.98 -11.71
N LYS A 623 -20.56 -20.11 -11.94
CA LYS A 623 -20.45 -19.06 -12.96
C LYS A 623 -19.77 -17.82 -12.39
N VAL A 624 -18.80 -17.27 -13.12
CA VAL A 624 -18.12 -16.01 -12.79
C VAL A 624 -18.64 -14.88 -13.70
N VAL A 625 -19.33 -13.90 -13.13
CA VAL A 625 -20.02 -12.82 -13.89
C VAL A 625 -19.36 -11.46 -13.66
N LEU A 626 -19.28 -10.65 -14.72
CA LEU A 626 -18.83 -9.26 -14.66
C LEU A 626 -20.05 -8.29 -14.64
N LEU A 627 -20.04 -7.30 -13.75
CA LEU A 627 -21.02 -6.21 -13.72
C LEU A 627 -20.36 -4.81 -13.66
N THR A 628 -20.41 -4.07 -14.78
CA THR A 628 -19.91 -2.69 -14.87
C THR A 628 -20.97 -1.70 -15.35
N GLY A 629 -20.68 -0.40 -15.21
CA GLY A 629 -21.57 0.69 -15.65
C GLY A 629 -21.68 0.78 -17.18
N SER A 630 -20.59 0.45 -17.88
CA SER A 630 -20.46 0.46 -19.35
C SER A 630 -21.14 -0.71 -20.09
N MET A 631 -21.69 -1.71 -19.39
CA MET A 631 -22.32 -2.85 -20.06
C MET A 631 -23.56 -2.47 -20.88
N GLY A 632 -23.67 -3.03 -22.08
CA GLY A 632 -24.87 -2.94 -22.91
C GLY A 632 -26.11 -3.52 -22.22
N ALA A 633 -27.28 -2.97 -22.51
CA ALA A 633 -28.54 -3.28 -21.80
C ALA A 633 -28.95 -4.76 -21.82
N ALA A 634 -28.55 -5.52 -22.85
CA ALA A 634 -28.81 -6.96 -22.91
C ALA A 634 -27.90 -7.74 -21.94
N ALA A 635 -26.58 -7.54 -22.02
CA ALA A 635 -25.61 -8.20 -21.15
C ALA A 635 -25.84 -7.85 -19.68
N ARG A 636 -26.15 -6.58 -19.38
CA ARG A 636 -26.47 -6.15 -18.02
C ARG A 636 -27.73 -6.83 -17.48
N ARG A 637 -28.79 -6.96 -18.28
CA ARG A 637 -30.01 -7.67 -17.86
C ARG A 637 -29.73 -9.14 -17.56
N GLN A 638 -28.92 -9.81 -18.39
CA GLN A 638 -28.53 -11.19 -18.13
C GLN A 638 -27.74 -11.32 -16.83
N ALA A 639 -26.74 -10.48 -16.61
CA ALA A 639 -25.98 -10.48 -15.36
C ALA A 639 -26.89 -10.29 -14.14
N LEU A 640 -27.83 -9.34 -14.18
CA LEU A 640 -28.79 -9.15 -13.08
C LEU A 640 -29.69 -10.36 -12.85
N LEU A 641 -30.09 -11.08 -13.91
CA LEU A 641 -30.84 -12.33 -13.76
C LEU A 641 -30.00 -13.39 -13.08
N ASP A 642 -28.77 -13.61 -13.53
CA ASP A 642 -27.84 -14.60 -12.96
C ASP A 642 -27.56 -14.34 -11.47
N LEU A 643 -27.51 -13.06 -11.07
CA LEU A 643 -27.33 -12.64 -9.68
C LEU A 643 -28.55 -13.00 -8.81
N VAL A 644 -29.77 -12.72 -9.30
CA VAL A 644 -31.04 -12.94 -8.57
C VAL A 644 -31.44 -14.41 -8.53
N THR A 645 -31.08 -15.20 -9.54
CA THR A 645 -31.34 -16.65 -9.57
C THR A 645 -30.31 -17.46 -8.80
N GLY A 646 -29.17 -16.85 -8.43
CA GLY A 646 -28.08 -17.54 -7.74
C GLY A 646 -27.17 -18.34 -8.68
N GLU A 647 -27.34 -18.24 -10.00
CA GLU A 647 -26.49 -18.92 -10.98
C GLU A 647 -25.05 -18.38 -10.95
N ALA A 648 -24.88 -17.07 -10.67
CA ALA A 648 -23.58 -16.45 -10.49
C ALA A 648 -23.05 -16.65 -9.07
N GLY A 649 -22.19 -17.65 -8.85
CA GLY A 649 -21.56 -17.83 -7.53
C GLY A 649 -20.48 -16.80 -7.24
N ILE A 650 -19.78 -16.29 -8.26
CA ILE A 650 -18.82 -15.18 -8.12
C ILE A 650 -19.21 -14.04 -9.05
N VAL A 651 -19.25 -12.82 -8.51
CA VAL A 651 -19.54 -11.61 -9.27
C VAL A 651 -18.43 -10.60 -9.09
N VAL A 652 -17.79 -10.17 -10.18
CA VAL A 652 -16.79 -9.10 -10.18
C VAL A 652 -17.41 -7.85 -10.75
N GLY A 653 -17.23 -6.69 -10.12
CA GLY A 653 -17.87 -5.48 -10.61
C GLY A 653 -17.35 -4.19 -10.00
N THR A 654 -17.88 -3.09 -10.50
CA THR A 654 -17.61 -1.74 -9.97
C THR A 654 -18.71 -1.30 -9.01
N HIS A 655 -18.79 0.00 -8.71
CA HIS A 655 -19.91 0.60 -7.99
C HIS A 655 -21.30 0.22 -8.54
N ALA A 656 -21.37 -0.28 -9.79
CA ALA A 656 -22.59 -0.87 -10.36
C ALA A 656 -23.22 -1.97 -9.49
N LEU A 657 -22.44 -2.73 -8.71
CA LEU A 657 -22.92 -3.76 -7.77
C LEU A 657 -23.76 -3.16 -6.63
N ILE A 658 -23.55 -1.88 -6.33
CA ILE A 658 -24.09 -1.20 -5.16
C ILE A 658 -25.43 -0.52 -5.48
N GLU A 659 -25.74 -0.30 -6.76
CA GLU A 659 -27.00 0.33 -7.20
C GLU A 659 -28.23 -0.41 -6.67
N ASP A 660 -29.27 0.32 -6.24
CA ASP A 660 -30.48 -0.23 -5.58
C ASP A 660 -31.17 -1.36 -6.36
N LYS A 661 -31.07 -1.33 -7.69
CA LYS A 661 -31.68 -2.33 -8.58
C LYS A 661 -30.96 -3.67 -8.61
N VAL A 662 -29.76 -3.78 -8.03
CA VAL A 662 -28.97 -5.01 -8.02
C VAL A 662 -29.28 -5.78 -6.75
N GLN A 663 -29.83 -6.98 -6.93
CA GLN A 663 -30.20 -7.90 -5.86
C GLN A 663 -29.46 -9.23 -6.06
N PHE A 664 -29.07 -9.87 -4.97
CA PHE A 664 -28.44 -11.18 -4.95
C PHE A 664 -29.42 -12.21 -4.38
N HIS A 665 -29.29 -13.46 -4.80
CA HIS A 665 -30.02 -14.57 -4.20
C HIS A 665 -29.56 -14.84 -2.75
N ASP A 666 -28.25 -14.97 -2.53
CA ASP A 666 -27.66 -15.21 -1.21
C ASP A 666 -26.22 -14.68 -1.12
N LEU A 667 -26.05 -13.36 -0.98
CA LEU A 667 -24.73 -12.76 -0.84
C LEU A 667 -24.09 -13.13 0.50
N GLY A 668 -23.01 -13.91 0.47
CA GLY A 668 -22.30 -14.40 1.66
C GLY A 668 -20.97 -13.68 1.93
N LEU A 669 -20.25 -13.23 0.90
CA LEU A 669 -18.97 -12.52 1.06
C LEU A 669 -18.83 -11.36 0.08
N VAL A 670 -18.31 -10.24 0.57
CA VAL A 670 -17.90 -9.09 -0.21
C VAL A 670 -16.39 -8.91 -0.07
N VAL A 671 -15.68 -8.92 -1.20
CA VAL A 671 -14.25 -8.60 -1.29
C VAL A 671 -14.10 -7.20 -1.87
N VAL A 672 -13.43 -6.28 -1.18
CA VAL A 672 -13.19 -4.91 -1.66
C VAL A 672 -11.71 -4.73 -1.96
N ASP A 673 -11.36 -4.45 -3.21
CA ASP A 673 -9.98 -4.13 -3.61
C ASP A 673 -9.73 -2.61 -3.58
N GLU A 674 -8.53 -2.20 -3.16
CA GLU A 674 -8.09 -0.80 -3.09
C GLU A 674 -9.07 0.14 -2.34
N GLN A 675 -9.34 -0.21 -1.07
CA GLN A 675 -10.36 0.38 -0.19
C GLN A 675 -10.49 1.92 -0.23
N HIS A 676 -9.40 2.67 -0.38
CA HIS A 676 -9.38 4.14 -0.24
C HIS A 676 -10.22 4.90 -1.27
N ARG A 677 -10.69 4.25 -2.33
CA ARG A 677 -11.53 4.87 -3.38
C ARG A 677 -13.04 4.82 -3.06
N PHE A 678 -13.44 4.03 -2.07
CA PHE A 678 -14.85 3.80 -1.75
C PHE A 678 -15.25 4.50 -0.44
N GLY A 679 -16.35 5.26 -0.49
CA GLY A 679 -16.93 5.93 0.69
C GLY A 679 -17.59 4.94 1.65
N VAL A 680 -17.86 5.36 2.89
CA VAL A 680 -18.51 4.49 3.90
C VAL A 680 -19.90 4.05 3.44
N GLU A 681 -20.69 4.98 2.88
CA GLU A 681 -22.06 4.70 2.38
C GLU A 681 -22.13 3.61 1.30
N GLN A 682 -21.07 3.49 0.49
CA GLN A 682 -20.99 2.48 -0.56
C GLN A 682 -20.78 1.07 0.01
N ARG A 683 -20.16 0.96 1.19
CA ARG A 683 -19.91 -0.32 1.88
C ARG A 683 -21.18 -0.82 2.56
N ASP A 684 -21.93 0.06 3.20
CA ASP A 684 -23.21 -0.29 3.86
C ASP A 684 -24.28 -0.73 2.89
N ALA A 685 -24.30 -0.15 1.70
CA ALA A 685 -25.24 -0.54 0.66
C ALA A 685 -25.03 -1.99 0.18
N LEU A 686 -23.83 -2.58 0.35
CA LEU A 686 -23.61 -4.01 0.12
C LEU A 686 -23.99 -4.87 1.34
N ARG A 687 -23.79 -4.34 2.56
CA ARG A 687 -24.25 -4.99 3.81
C ARG A 687 -25.78 -5.15 3.83
N GLY A 688 -26.50 -4.14 3.36
CA GLY A 688 -27.97 -4.14 3.27
C GLY A 688 -28.53 -5.04 2.17
N LYS A 689 -27.69 -5.63 1.31
CA LYS A 689 -28.10 -6.53 0.21
C LYS A 689 -28.02 -8.01 0.56
N GLY A 690 -27.63 -8.35 1.79
CA GLY A 690 -27.77 -9.70 2.31
C GLY A 690 -29.25 -10.07 2.43
N ASN A 691 -29.64 -11.05 1.63
CA ASN A 691 -30.92 -11.76 1.53
C ASN A 691 -32.23 -11.00 1.88
N SER A 692 -33.11 -10.87 0.89
CA SER A 692 -34.46 -10.30 1.03
C SER A 692 -35.56 -11.32 1.41
N GLN A 693 -35.23 -12.60 1.60
CA GLN A 693 -36.23 -13.68 1.80
C GLN A 693 -36.15 -14.46 3.13
N ARG A 694 -35.01 -14.40 3.85
CA ARG A 694 -34.86 -14.90 5.24
C ARG A 694 -34.38 -13.74 6.12
N GLU A 695 -34.61 -13.81 7.43
CA GLU A 695 -34.27 -12.75 8.42
C GLU A 695 -32.98 -12.00 8.04
N LYS A 696 -33.01 -10.67 7.96
CA LYS A 696 -31.95 -9.79 7.42
C LYS A 696 -30.53 -10.23 7.85
N GLN A 697 -29.80 -10.95 6.99
CA GLN A 697 -28.46 -11.49 7.28
C GLN A 697 -27.39 -10.57 6.71
N THR A 698 -26.29 -10.38 7.43
CA THR A 698 -25.19 -9.50 6.99
C THR A 698 -24.11 -10.32 6.29
N PRO A 699 -23.64 -9.95 5.07
CA PRO A 699 -22.54 -10.66 4.41
C PRO A 699 -21.21 -10.41 5.14
N HIS A 700 -20.29 -11.36 5.03
CA HIS A 700 -18.90 -11.20 5.46
C HIS A 700 -18.19 -10.18 4.55
N LEU A 701 -17.22 -9.44 5.10
CA LEU A 701 -16.46 -8.39 4.42
C LEU A 701 -14.95 -8.64 4.54
N LEU A 702 -14.29 -8.82 3.39
CA LEU A 702 -12.84 -8.90 3.25
C LEU A 702 -12.35 -7.69 2.46
N VAL A 703 -11.43 -6.91 3.05
CA VAL A 703 -10.89 -5.71 2.40
C VAL A 703 -9.43 -5.93 2.06
N MET A 704 -8.99 -5.55 0.86
CA MET A 704 -7.62 -5.69 0.40
C MET A 704 -6.97 -4.33 0.17
N THR A 705 -5.71 -4.18 0.57
CA THR A 705 -4.92 -2.98 0.24
C THR A 705 -3.44 -3.31 0.05
N ALA A 706 -2.84 -2.69 -0.98
CA ALA A 706 -1.41 -2.74 -1.25
C ALA A 706 -0.63 -1.67 -0.46
N THR A 707 -1.31 -0.61 0.01
CA THR A 707 -0.69 0.46 0.81
C THR A 707 -1.47 0.69 2.10
N PRO A 708 -0.83 0.71 3.27
CA PRO A 708 -1.48 1.26 4.45
C PRO A 708 -1.85 2.73 4.14
N ILE A 709 -3.04 3.15 4.56
CA ILE A 709 -3.49 4.53 4.45
C ILE A 709 -3.55 5.06 5.88
N PRO A 710 -3.29 6.35 6.16
CA PRO A 710 -3.34 6.89 7.53
C PRO A 710 -4.62 6.53 8.30
N ARG A 711 -5.78 6.57 7.63
CA ARG A 711 -7.06 6.12 8.19
C ARG A 711 -7.05 4.63 8.54
N THR A 712 -6.54 3.78 7.64
CA THR A 712 -6.45 2.33 7.86
C THR A 712 -5.47 2.01 8.97
N VAL A 713 -4.29 2.65 9.01
CA VAL A 713 -3.32 2.51 10.11
C VAL A 713 -3.96 2.89 11.43
N ALA A 714 -4.69 4.00 11.48
CA ALA A 714 -5.40 4.38 12.69
C ALA A 714 -6.52 3.41 13.05
N MET A 715 -7.34 2.94 12.10
CA MET A 715 -8.37 1.92 12.36
C MET A 715 -7.78 0.60 12.84
N THR A 716 -6.59 0.22 12.36
CA THR A 716 -5.82 -0.93 12.84
C THR A 716 -5.30 -0.72 14.25
N VAL A 717 -4.69 0.44 14.54
CA VAL A 717 -4.21 0.82 15.88
C VAL A 717 -5.37 0.88 16.88
N PHE A 718 -6.52 1.41 16.45
CA PHE A 718 -7.75 1.43 17.26
C PHE A 718 -8.50 0.09 17.27
N GLY A 719 -8.10 -0.90 16.47
CA GLY A 719 -8.67 -2.25 16.47
C GLY A 719 -10.11 -2.35 15.97
N ASP A 720 -10.57 -1.44 15.10
CA ASP A 720 -11.92 -1.47 14.50
C ASP A 720 -12.05 -2.55 13.40
N LEU A 721 -10.93 -3.00 12.83
CA LEU A 721 -10.85 -4.08 11.85
C LEU A 721 -9.84 -5.13 12.30
N GLU A 722 -10.15 -6.41 12.10
CA GLU A 722 -9.16 -7.47 12.24
C GLU A 722 -8.19 -7.44 11.07
N THR A 723 -6.89 -7.48 11.33
CA THR A 723 -5.86 -7.35 10.29
C THR A 723 -5.09 -8.64 10.11
N SER A 724 -5.04 -9.12 8.87
CA SER A 724 -4.12 -10.17 8.43
C SER A 724 -3.05 -9.55 7.55
N VAL A 725 -1.80 -9.60 8.00
CA VAL A 725 -0.65 -9.03 7.29
C VAL A 725 0.13 -10.15 6.59
N LEU A 726 0.35 -9.97 5.29
CA LEU A 726 1.35 -10.69 4.51
C LEU A 726 2.65 -9.88 4.58
N ASP A 727 3.49 -10.23 5.55
CA ASP A 727 4.69 -9.50 5.99
C ASP A 727 5.94 -9.77 5.13
N GLN A 728 5.79 -10.49 4.03
CA GLN A 728 6.87 -10.87 3.14
C GLN A 728 6.96 -9.89 1.95
N LEU A 729 7.95 -9.00 1.99
CA LEU A 729 8.31 -8.12 0.86
C LEU A 729 8.69 -8.96 -0.38
N PRO A 730 8.11 -8.69 -1.56
CA PRO A 730 8.74 -9.05 -2.83
C PRO A 730 10.03 -8.21 -2.93
N ALA A 731 11.18 -8.85 -2.82
CA ALA A 731 12.44 -8.16 -3.05
C ALA A 731 12.57 -7.80 -4.54
N GLY A 732 13.47 -6.87 -4.87
CA GLY A 732 13.96 -6.51 -6.22
C GLY A 732 13.01 -5.81 -7.19
N ARG A 733 12.11 -5.01 -6.64
CA ARG A 733 11.86 -3.71 -7.27
C ARG A 733 13.20 -2.98 -7.47
N SER A 734 13.60 -2.70 -8.72
CA SER A 734 14.78 -1.87 -8.97
C SER A 734 14.58 -0.53 -8.24
N PRO A 735 15.54 -0.09 -7.41
CA PRO A 735 15.31 0.99 -6.46
C PRO A 735 14.86 2.23 -7.21
N ILE A 736 13.72 2.79 -6.80
CA ILE A 736 13.21 4.02 -7.40
C ILE A 736 13.93 5.18 -6.75
N ALA A 737 14.89 5.74 -7.46
CA ALA A 737 15.52 6.98 -7.06
C ALA A 737 14.46 8.09 -7.11
N SER A 738 14.08 8.61 -5.95
CA SER A 738 13.09 9.68 -5.86
C SER A 738 13.78 10.99 -5.54
N HIS A 739 13.58 12.01 -6.38
CA HIS A 739 14.19 13.31 -6.21
C HIS A 739 13.16 14.43 -6.27
N VAL A 740 13.38 15.41 -5.41
CA VAL A 740 12.67 16.68 -5.41
C VAL A 740 13.29 17.61 -6.44
N VAL A 741 12.47 18.19 -7.33
CA VAL A 741 12.91 19.17 -8.33
C VAL A 741 12.37 20.56 -7.96
N PRO A 742 13.22 21.49 -7.47
CA PRO A 742 12.80 22.84 -7.10
C PRO A 742 12.74 23.75 -8.33
N ALA A 743 11.58 23.78 -9.01
CA ALA A 743 11.42 24.46 -10.30
C ALA A 743 11.57 25.99 -10.22
N LYS A 744 11.18 26.60 -9.09
CA LYS A 744 11.26 28.06 -8.88
C LYS A 744 12.67 28.52 -8.51
N ASP A 745 13.30 27.84 -7.54
CA ASP A 745 14.61 28.23 -7.02
C ASP A 745 15.74 27.83 -7.97
N LYS A 746 15.58 26.71 -8.69
CA LYS A 746 16.58 26.17 -9.63
C LYS A 746 15.93 25.71 -10.94
N PRO A 747 15.54 26.63 -11.84
CA PRO A 747 14.87 26.28 -13.11
C PRO A 747 15.67 25.32 -14.01
N HIS A 748 17.00 25.35 -13.92
CA HIS A 748 17.87 24.42 -14.64
C HIS A 748 17.70 22.96 -14.21
N PHE A 749 17.24 22.67 -12.98
CA PHE A 749 16.92 21.31 -12.55
C PHE A 749 15.67 20.77 -13.26
N LEU A 750 14.69 21.63 -13.58
CA LEU A 750 13.53 21.23 -14.37
C LEU A 750 13.92 20.94 -15.83
N ALA A 751 14.81 21.76 -16.42
CA ALA A 751 15.38 21.45 -17.73
C ALA A 751 16.12 20.10 -17.72
N ARG A 752 16.94 19.86 -16.69
CA ARG A 752 17.65 18.58 -16.51
C ARG A 752 16.70 17.40 -16.32
N ALA A 753 15.56 17.59 -15.64
CA ALA A 753 14.54 16.56 -15.49
C ALA A 753 14.02 16.09 -16.86
N TRP A 754 13.75 17.02 -17.79
CA TRP A 754 13.30 16.68 -19.13
C TRP A 754 14.38 16.02 -19.99
N GLU A 755 15.63 16.48 -19.90
CA GLU A 755 16.76 15.81 -20.54
C GLU A 755 16.88 14.36 -20.05
N ARG A 756 16.69 14.14 -18.74
CA ARG A 756 16.73 12.80 -18.16
C ARG A 756 15.61 11.90 -18.68
N VAL A 757 14.39 12.43 -18.87
CA VAL A 757 13.30 11.69 -19.54
C VAL A 757 13.69 11.32 -20.98
N ARG A 758 14.32 12.23 -21.72
CA ARG A 758 14.81 11.92 -23.09
C ARG A 758 15.90 10.85 -23.09
N GLU A 759 16.80 10.86 -22.13
CA GLU A 759 17.83 9.82 -21.99
C GLU A 759 17.21 8.44 -21.75
N GLU A 760 16.20 8.35 -20.88
CA GLU A 760 15.46 7.10 -20.63
C GLU A 760 14.74 6.62 -21.90
N VAL A 761 14.05 7.53 -22.61
CA VAL A 761 13.39 7.18 -23.87
C VAL A 761 14.38 6.77 -24.96
N ALA A 762 15.53 7.45 -25.06
CA ALA A 762 16.59 7.09 -26.00
C ALA A 762 17.23 5.73 -25.67
N ALA A 763 17.20 5.32 -24.40
CA ALA A 763 17.60 3.99 -23.96
C ALA A 763 16.53 2.90 -24.23
N GLY A 764 15.40 3.27 -24.84
CA GLY A 764 14.31 2.34 -25.18
C GLY A 764 13.24 2.21 -24.10
N HIS A 765 13.29 3.03 -23.05
CA HIS A 765 12.31 3.04 -21.97
C HIS A 765 11.17 4.04 -22.21
N GLN A 766 10.20 4.06 -21.30
CA GLN A 766 9.04 4.94 -21.39
C GLN A 766 8.88 5.80 -20.12
N GLY A 767 8.18 6.93 -20.26
CA GLY A 767 8.01 7.89 -19.17
C GLY A 767 6.55 8.28 -18.90
N TYR A 768 6.22 8.49 -17.63
CA TYR A 768 4.97 9.12 -17.21
C TYR A 768 5.20 10.58 -16.82
N VAL A 769 4.26 11.44 -17.20
CA VAL A 769 4.17 12.82 -16.71
C VAL A 769 2.80 13.04 -16.10
N VAL A 770 2.72 13.28 -14.81
CA VAL A 770 1.45 13.41 -14.07
C VAL A 770 1.18 14.87 -13.75
N CYS A 771 0.00 15.35 -14.10
CA CYS A 771 -0.46 16.70 -13.77
C CYS A 771 -1.74 16.64 -12.91
N PRO A 772 -1.95 17.62 -12.01
CA PRO A 772 -3.10 17.63 -11.08
C PRO A 772 -4.45 17.93 -11.76
N ARG A 773 -4.48 18.54 -12.95
CA ARG A 773 -5.71 19.02 -13.61
C ARG A 773 -5.77 18.63 -15.09
N ILE A 774 -6.96 18.59 -15.69
CA ILE A 774 -7.18 18.23 -17.12
C ILE A 774 -6.92 19.41 -18.07
N GLY A 775 -7.60 20.55 -17.88
CA GLY A 775 -7.37 21.80 -18.65
C GLY A 775 -8.60 22.51 -19.18
N ASP A 776 -9.71 21.81 -19.40
CA ASP A 776 -10.88 22.38 -20.11
C ASP A 776 -11.80 23.26 -19.23
N GLU A 777 -11.31 24.34 -18.62
CA GLU A 777 -12.23 25.40 -18.18
C GLU A 777 -11.89 26.72 -18.85
N GLU A 778 -12.77 27.12 -19.77
CA GLU A 778 -13.03 28.54 -20.03
C GLU A 778 -13.62 29.16 -18.75
N GLU A 779 -12.77 29.55 -17.79
CA GLU A 779 -13.13 30.62 -16.87
C GLU A 779 -12.94 31.97 -17.57
N ALA A 780 -13.81 32.25 -18.54
CA ALA A 780 -14.18 33.63 -18.79
C ALA A 780 -14.87 34.14 -17.51
N PRO A 781 -14.40 35.22 -16.85
CA PRO A 781 -15.09 35.75 -15.69
C PRO A 781 -16.48 36.19 -16.16
N LYS A 782 -17.53 35.50 -15.71
CA LYS A 782 -18.92 35.89 -15.95
C LYS A 782 -19.17 37.25 -15.30
N ALA A 783 -18.95 38.31 -16.07
CA ALA A 783 -19.47 39.63 -15.80
C ALA A 783 -21.01 39.54 -15.85
N LYS A 784 -21.64 39.36 -14.67
CA LYS A 784 -23.08 39.64 -14.52
C LYS A 784 -23.30 41.14 -14.73
N LYS A 785 -23.85 41.50 -15.88
CA LYS A 785 -24.48 42.80 -16.12
C LYS A 785 -25.86 42.83 -15.45
N GLY A 786 -26.12 43.93 -14.72
CA GLY A 786 -27.41 44.36 -14.16
C GLY A 786 -27.42 44.35 -12.63
N ALA A 787 -27.61 45.43 -11.88
CA ALA A 787 -28.03 46.80 -12.18
C ALA A 787 -27.42 47.78 -11.15
N ALA A 788 -27.40 49.07 -11.51
CA ALA A 788 -26.71 50.17 -10.85
C ALA A 788 -27.14 50.44 -9.39
N GLY A 789 -26.16 50.74 -8.54
CA GLY A 789 -26.33 51.31 -7.20
C GLY A 789 -24.99 51.67 -6.58
N ALA A 790 -24.61 52.95 -6.66
CA ALA A 790 -23.30 53.46 -6.24
C ALA A 790 -23.06 53.36 -4.73
N LYS A 791 -21.89 52.84 -4.33
CA LYS A 791 -21.11 53.30 -3.17
C LYS A 791 -19.65 52.87 -3.30
N ALA A 792 -18.78 53.86 -3.44
CA ALA A 792 -17.34 53.72 -3.56
C ALA A 792 -16.72 53.22 -2.24
N ALA A 793 -15.99 52.11 -2.30
CA ALA A 793 -15.04 51.67 -1.29
C ALA A 793 -13.71 51.35 -2.01
N ALA A 794 -12.63 51.93 -1.50
CA ALA A 794 -11.31 51.95 -2.09
C ALA A 794 -10.77 50.55 -2.39
N ALA A 795 -10.32 50.36 -3.63
CA ALA A 795 -9.54 49.20 -4.04
C ALA A 795 -8.23 49.15 -3.24
N LYS A 796 -8.03 48.07 -2.48
CA LYS A 796 -6.70 47.64 -2.04
C LYS A 796 -5.94 47.26 -3.31
N GLU A 797 -4.92 48.03 -3.65
CA GLU A 797 -3.85 47.55 -4.53
C GLU A 797 -3.21 46.34 -3.84
N SER A 798 -3.51 45.13 -4.33
CA SER A 798 -2.72 43.95 -4.05
C SER A 798 -1.32 44.21 -4.57
N SER A 799 -0.32 43.99 -3.73
CA SER A 799 1.07 44.07 -4.15
C SER A 799 1.32 43.08 -5.29
N PRO A 800 2.24 43.36 -6.24
CA PRO A 800 2.56 42.43 -7.33
C PRO A 800 3.11 41.08 -6.84
N GLU A 801 3.44 40.94 -5.55
CA GLU A 801 3.86 39.69 -4.92
C GLU A 801 2.67 38.79 -4.49
N ASP A 802 1.53 39.36 -4.08
CA ASP A 802 0.34 38.59 -3.68
C ASP A 802 -0.37 37.90 -4.86
N ALA A 803 -0.17 38.40 -6.08
CA ALA A 803 -0.72 37.80 -7.30
C ALA A 803 0.09 36.58 -7.80
N ALA A 804 1.35 36.43 -7.36
CA ALA A 804 2.24 35.37 -7.80
C ALA A 804 2.00 34.01 -7.09
N GLU A 805 1.25 33.99 -5.99
CA GLU A 805 1.07 32.79 -5.15
C GLU A 805 -0.10 31.88 -5.52
N LYS A 806 -0.97 32.26 -6.46
CA LYS A 806 -2.09 31.41 -6.91
C LYS A 806 -2.14 31.27 -8.42
N ARG A 807 -1.05 30.80 -9.03
CA ARG A 807 -1.18 30.22 -10.38
C ARG A 807 -2.11 29.00 -10.32
N PRO A 808 -3.02 28.82 -11.30
CA PRO A 808 -3.86 27.64 -11.36
C PRO A 808 -2.97 26.38 -11.50
N PRO A 809 -3.43 25.23 -10.97
CA PRO A 809 -2.71 23.97 -11.08
C PRO A 809 -2.49 23.60 -12.55
N LEU A 810 -1.33 23.02 -12.87
CA LEU A 810 -0.98 22.67 -14.23
C LEU A 810 -1.96 21.67 -14.85
N ALA A 811 -2.41 21.99 -16.05
CA ALA A 811 -3.32 21.17 -16.83
C ALA A 811 -2.56 20.19 -17.73
N VAL A 812 -3.06 18.96 -17.82
CA VAL A 812 -2.52 17.89 -18.68
C VAL A 812 -2.48 18.32 -20.14
N LEU A 813 -3.53 18.97 -20.65
CA LEU A 813 -3.58 19.40 -22.05
C LEU A 813 -2.52 20.46 -22.36
N ASP A 814 -2.44 21.50 -21.52
CA ASP A 814 -1.44 22.56 -21.66
C ASP A 814 -0.01 22.02 -21.58
N ILE A 815 0.26 21.15 -20.59
CA ILE A 815 1.57 20.52 -20.42
C ILE A 815 1.89 19.60 -21.59
N ALA A 816 0.95 18.81 -22.08
CA ALA A 816 1.19 17.93 -23.22
C ALA A 816 1.55 18.73 -24.49
N GLU A 817 0.87 19.84 -24.77
CA GLU A 817 1.22 20.73 -25.89
C GLU A 817 2.60 21.36 -25.71
N GLN A 818 2.89 21.89 -24.51
CA GLN A 818 4.20 22.48 -24.20
C GLN A 818 5.34 21.47 -24.33
N LEU A 819 5.14 20.23 -23.87
CA LEU A 819 6.15 19.18 -23.96
C LEU A 819 6.36 18.73 -25.40
N ARG A 820 5.30 18.58 -26.19
CA ARG A 820 5.36 18.23 -27.62
C ARG A 820 6.09 19.29 -28.45
N ALA A 821 5.81 20.58 -28.19
CA ALA A 821 6.43 21.70 -28.91
C ALA A 821 7.82 22.09 -28.39
N GLY A 822 8.13 21.72 -27.15
CA GLY A 822 9.34 22.13 -26.44
C GLY A 822 10.27 20.97 -26.11
N PRO A 823 10.49 20.65 -24.82
CA PRO A 823 11.60 19.80 -24.39
C PRO A 823 11.51 18.34 -24.87
N LEU A 824 10.31 17.81 -25.12
CA LEU A 824 10.08 16.45 -25.62
C LEU A 824 9.77 16.42 -27.13
N ALA A 825 10.09 17.49 -27.86
CA ALA A 825 9.93 17.53 -29.30
C ALA A 825 10.64 16.35 -29.98
N GLY A 826 9.89 15.64 -30.83
CA GLY A 826 10.32 14.44 -31.54
C GLY A 826 9.94 13.11 -30.88
N LEU A 827 9.35 13.11 -29.68
CA LEU A 827 8.86 11.90 -29.01
C LEU A 827 7.37 11.65 -29.27
N ARG A 828 6.93 10.39 -29.18
CA ARG A 828 5.53 9.96 -29.31
C ARG A 828 4.80 10.18 -27.98
N VAL A 829 4.27 11.39 -27.80
CA VAL A 829 3.59 11.80 -26.56
C VAL A 829 2.07 11.68 -26.69
N ALA A 830 1.41 10.95 -25.79
CA ALA A 830 -0.05 10.85 -25.71
C ALA A 830 -0.61 11.43 -24.41
N VAL A 831 -1.92 11.68 -24.39
CA VAL A 831 -2.65 12.22 -23.23
C VAL A 831 -3.60 11.17 -22.68
N LEU A 832 -3.69 11.06 -21.35
CA LEU A 832 -4.67 10.22 -20.66
C LEU A 832 -5.34 10.97 -19.50
N HIS A 833 -6.66 11.16 -19.55
CA HIS A 833 -7.39 11.81 -18.46
C HIS A 833 -8.78 11.24 -18.21
N GLY A 834 -9.34 11.56 -17.04
CA GLY A 834 -10.59 10.95 -16.55
C GLY A 834 -11.82 11.18 -17.43
N ARG A 835 -11.84 12.27 -18.20
CA ARG A 835 -12.94 12.62 -19.12
C ARG A 835 -12.92 11.90 -20.48
N MET A 836 -11.86 11.15 -20.82
CA MET A 836 -11.83 10.38 -22.07
C MET A 836 -12.84 9.22 -22.03
N ALA A 837 -13.34 8.81 -23.21
CA ALA A 837 -14.18 7.62 -23.30
C ALA A 837 -13.41 6.37 -22.84
N PRO A 838 -14.08 5.37 -22.23
CA PRO A 838 -13.43 4.16 -21.76
C PRO A 838 -12.61 3.43 -22.84
N ASP A 839 -13.16 3.29 -24.04
CA ASP A 839 -12.50 2.62 -25.16
C ASP A 839 -11.22 3.38 -25.59
N ASP A 840 -11.29 4.71 -25.71
CA ASP A 840 -10.12 5.56 -26.01
C ASP A 840 -9.02 5.45 -24.94
N LYS A 841 -9.39 5.31 -23.66
CA LYS A 841 -8.43 5.11 -22.57
C LYS A 841 -7.74 3.76 -22.68
N ASP A 842 -8.50 2.70 -22.97
CA ASP A 842 -7.94 1.35 -23.13
C ASP A 842 -6.98 1.30 -24.33
N ASP A 843 -7.35 1.91 -25.45
CA ASP A 843 -6.51 1.98 -26.65
C ASP A 843 -5.19 2.73 -26.39
N VAL A 844 -5.24 3.88 -25.70
CA VAL A 844 -4.03 4.62 -25.32
C VAL A 844 -3.17 3.83 -24.36
N MET A 845 -3.76 3.17 -23.36
CA MET A 845 -3.02 2.35 -22.39
C MET A 845 -2.40 1.12 -23.05
N ARG A 846 -3.08 0.50 -24.01
CA ARG A 846 -2.58 -0.63 -24.81
C ARG A 846 -1.41 -0.22 -25.69
N SER A 847 -1.54 0.90 -26.40
CA SER A 847 -0.48 1.47 -27.24
C SER A 847 0.75 1.83 -26.39
N PHE A 848 0.53 2.37 -25.19
CA PHE A 848 1.61 2.64 -24.24
C PHE A 848 2.24 1.35 -23.72
N ALA A 849 1.47 0.34 -23.30
CA ALA A 849 2.02 -0.93 -22.85
C ALA A 849 2.82 -1.68 -23.95
N ALA A 850 2.42 -1.53 -25.22
CA ALA A 850 3.10 -2.13 -26.37
C ALA A 850 4.38 -1.38 -26.83
N GLY A 851 4.73 -0.25 -26.19
CA GLY A 851 5.89 0.56 -26.59
C GLY A 851 5.67 1.42 -27.84
N GLU A 852 4.41 1.60 -28.28
CA GLU A 852 4.05 2.45 -29.41
C GLU A 852 4.06 3.95 -29.06
N LEU A 853 4.05 4.26 -27.77
CA LEU A 853 4.09 5.61 -27.21
C LEU A 853 5.28 5.73 -26.25
N ASP A 854 6.03 6.83 -26.34
CA ASP A 854 7.24 7.03 -25.53
C ASP A 854 6.90 7.64 -24.17
N VAL A 855 5.98 8.60 -24.16
CA VAL A 855 5.62 9.37 -22.96
C VAL A 855 4.12 9.51 -22.85
N LEU A 856 3.59 9.19 -21.66
CA LEU A 856 2.18 9.38 -21.33
C LEU A 856 2.00 10.55 -20.37
N VAL A 857 1.33 11.61 -20.83
CA VAL A 857 0.96 12.76 -20.00
C VAL A 857 -0.44 12.51 -19.46
N ALA A 858 -0.56 12.34 -18.14
CA ALA A 858 -1.80 11.88 -17.53
C ALA A 858 -2.21 12.68 -16.30
N THR A 859 -3.49 12.60 -15.94
CA THR A 859 -3.92 12.93 -14.57
C THR A 859 -3.68 11.74 -13.63
N THR A 860 -4.14 11.83 -12.39
CA THR A 860 -4.21 10.75 -11.40
C THR A 860 -4.95 9.47 -11.84
N VAL A 861 -5.42 9.38 -13.08
CA VAL A 861 -6.12 8.19 -13.59
C VAL A 861 -5.17 6.98 -13.70
N ILE A 862 -3.87 7.22 -13.88
CA ILE A 862 -2.87 6.15 -13.88
C ILE A 862 -2.60 5.57 -12.47
N GLU A 863 -3.18 6.16 -11.42
CA GLU A 863 -3.09 5.63 -10.05
C GLU A 863 -3.68 4.22 -9.96
N VAL A 864 -4.61 3.84 -10.85
CA VAL A 864 -5.24 2.51 -10.92
C VAL A 864 -5.19 2.03 -12.38
N GLY A 865 -4.14 1.32 -12.77
CA GLY A 865 -3.98 0.91 -14.18
C GLY A 865 -2.79 0.00 -14.48
N VAL A 866 -2.81 -0.53 -15.70
CA VAL A 866 -1.92 -1.56 -16.30
C VAL A 866 -0.45 -1.45 -15.87
N ASN A 867 0.16 -2.60 -15.56
CA ASN A 867 1.59 -2.72 -15.29
C ASN A 867 2.38 -2.50 -16.59
N VAL A 868 3.27 -1.50 -16.64
CA VAL A 868 4.16 -1.24 -17.78
C VAL A 868 5.61 -1.39 -17.33
N PRO A 869 6.21 -2.60 -17.45
CA PRO A 869 7.56 -2.88 -16.95
C PRO A 869 8.66 -2.00 -17.56
N ASN A 870 8.47 -1.55 -18.80
CA ASN A 870 9.41 -0.70 -19.53
C ASN A 870 9.31 0.80 -19.15
N ALA A 871 8.37 1.18 -18.27
CA ALA A 871 8.27 2.55 -17.77
C ALA A 871 9.25 2.78 -16.61
N THR A 872 10.30 3.57 -16.86
CA THR A 872 11.37 3.83 -15.89
C THR A 872 11.31 5.24 -15.32
N ALA A 873 10.75 6.23 -16.05
CA ALA A 873 10.68 7.61 -15.59
C ALA A 873 9.27 8.02 -15.15
N MET A 874 9.15 8.66 -13.98
CA MET A 874 7.93 9.28 -13.46
C MET A 874 8.22 10.74 -13.13
N VAL A 875 7.50 11.67 -13.75
CA VAL A 875 7.57 13.11 -13.43
C VAL A 875 6.22 13.58 -12.93
N ILE A 876 6.16 14.07 -11.69
CA ILE A 876 4.92 14.57 -11.08
C ILE A 876 5.03 16.10 -10.99
N MET A 877 4.21 16.78 -11.81
CA MET A 877 4.10 18.24 -11.85
C MET A 877 3.26 18.74 -10.68
N ASP A 878 3.65 19.87 -10.06
CA ASP A 878 2.99 20.42 -8.86
C ASP A 878 2.82 19.36 -7.75
N ALA A 879 3.86 18.55 -7.48
CA ALA A 879 3.83 17.43 -6.55
C ALA A 879 3.36 17.82 -5.13
N ASP A 880 3.52 19.08 -4.73
CA ASP A 880 3.04 19.64 -3.45
C ASP A 880 1.51 19.68 -3.34
N ARG A 881 0.78 19.48 -4.44
CA ARG A 881 -0.69 19.39 -4.45
C ARG A 881 -1.22 17.96 -4.27
N PHE A 882 -0.36 16.95 -4.34
CA PHE A 882 -0.74 15.55 -4.18
C PHE A 882 -0.55 15.09 -2.72
N GLY A 883 -1.43 14.21 -2.25
CA GLY A 883 -1.27 13.53 -0.96
C GLY A 883 -0.12 12.52 -0.98
N VAL A 884 0.42 12.17 0.20
CA VAL A 884 1.54 11.20 0.31
C VAL A 884 1.18 9.85 -0.28
N SER A 885 0.00 9.31 0.00
CA SER A 885 -0.47 8.03 -0.54
C SER A 885 -0.56 8.06 -2.08
N GLN A 886 -1.03 9.18 -2.67
CA GLN A 886 -1.11 9.33 -4.13
C GLN A 886 0.29 9.35 -4.75
N LEU A 887 1.22 10.10 -4.15
CA LEU A 887 2.61 10.13 -4.61
C LEU A 887 3.28 8.75 -4.53
N HIS A 888 2.98 7.98 -3.47
CA HIS A 888 3.45 6.60 -3.34
C HIS A 888 2.88 5.69 -4.43
N GLN A 889 1.57 5.75 -4.69
CA GLN A 889 0.92 4.97 -5.74
C GLN A 889 1.41 5.33 -7.15
N LEU A 890 1.59 6.62 -7.44
CA LEU A 890 2.13 7.10 -8.71
C LEU A 890 3.59 6.66 -8.88
N ARG A 891 4.44 6.86 -7.86
CA ARG A 891 5.80 6.30 -7.84
C ARG A 891 5.78 4.78 -8.02
N GLY A 892 4.75 4.13 -7.44
CA GLY A 892 4.29 2.77 -7.65
C GLY A 892 4.34 2.26 -9.08
N ARG A 893 4.14 3.12 -10.07
CA ARG A 893 3.92 2.76 -11.49
C ARG A 893 5.19 2.63 -12.31
N VAL A 894 6.34 3.05 -11.80
CA VAL A 894 7.65 2.93 -12.49
C VAL A 894 8.60 2.02 -11.72
N GLY A 895 9.66 1.57 -12.39
CA GLY A 895 10.66 0.67 -11.78
C GLY A 895 10.09 -0.72 -11.49
N ARG A 896 9.18 -1.18 -12.36
CA ARG A 896 8.55 -2.52 -12.30
C ARG A 896 9.25 -3.57 -13.18
N GLY A 897 10.26 -3.16 -13.96
CA GLY A 897 11.13 -4.04 -14.73
C GLY A 897 12.57 -4.07 -14.18
N SER A 898 13.50 -4.58 -15.00
CA SER A 898 14.92 -4.72 -14.64
C SER A 898 15.69 -3.39 -14.58
N ALA A 899 15.15 -2.32 -15.18
CA ALA A 899 15.76 -1.00 -15.16
C ALA A 899 15.37 -0.18 -13.91
N PRO A 900 16.30 0.59 -13.31
CA PRO A 900 16.01 1.41 -12.14
C PRO A 900 14.99 2.49 -12.46
N GLY A 901 13.99 2.62 -11.57
CA GLY A 901 13.00 3.68 -11.68
C GLY A 901 13.56 5.03 -11.24
N LEU A 902 13.10 6.10 -11.87
CA LEU A 902 13.36 7.47 -11.49
C LEU A 902 12.03 8.19 -11.26
N CYS A 903 11.84 8.74 -10.07
CA CYS A 903 10.66 9.54 -9.72
C CYS A 903 11.07 10.98 -9.40
N LEU A 904 10.59 11.95 -10.18
CA LEU A 904 10.90 13.37 -10.06
C LEU A 904 9.67 14.13 -9.58
N LEU A 905 9.75 14.66 -8.36
CA LEU A 905 8.70 15.42 -7.69
C LEU A 905 8.92 16.91 -7.91
N VAL A 906 8.28 17.48 -8.95
CA VAL A 906 8.44 18.88 -9.33
C VAL A 906 7.59 19.77 -8.44
N SER A 907 8.20 20.80 -7.86
CA SER A 907 7.52 21.75 -6.99
C SER A 907 8.15 23.13 -7.03
N GLU A 908 7.34 24.15 -6.83
CA GLU A 908 7.78 25.55 -6.73
C GLU A 908 7.78 26.08 -5.29
N MET A 909 7.49 25.21 -4.32
CA MET A 909 7.42 25.59 -2.90
C MET A 909 8.82 25.84 -2.31
N PRO A 910 9.00 26.89 -1.47
CA PRO A 910 10.27 27.20 -0.84
C PRO A 910 10.83 26.04 0.01
N GLU A 911 12.16 25.98 0.15
CA GLU A 911 12.84 24.86 0.83
C GLU A 911 12.39 24.65 2.29
N ALA A 912 12.12 25.75 3.01
CA ALA A 912 11.68 25.74 4.41
C ALA A 912 10.18 25.44 4.60
N SER A 913 9.41 25.21 3.53
CA SER A 913 7.96 24.99 3.63
C SER A 913 7.60 23.57 4.12
N PRO A 914 6.49 23.39 4.87
CA PRO A 914 6.02 22.07 5.26
C PRO A 914 5.76 21.12 4.08
N ALA A 915 5.25 21.67 2.96
CA ALA A 915 5.02 20.92 1.73
C ALA A 915 6.33 20.37 1.13
N ARG A 916 7.43 21.13 1.22
CA ARG A 916 8.75 20.66 0.80
C ARG A 916 9.29 19.56 1.71
N ALA A 917 9.15 19.71 3.03
CA ALA A 917 9.54 18.69 4.00
C ALA A 917 8.79 17.37 3.77
N ARG A 918 7.48 17.43 3.48
CA ARG A 918 6.66 16.28 3.08
C ARG A 918 7.22 15.56 1.87
N LEU A 919 7.48 16.29 0.80
CA LEU A 919 7.98 15.70 -0.44
C LEU A 919 9.41 15.13 -0.29
N ALA A 920 10.24 15.75 0.56
CA ALA A 920 11.55 15.19 0.91
C ALA A 920 11.41 13.89 1.71
N ALA A 921 10.42 13.79 2.60
CA ALA A 921 10.11 12.56 3.31
C ALA A 921 9.66 11.45 2.35
N VAL A 922 8.75 11.77 1.42
CA VAL A 922 8.33 10.85 0.34
C VAL A 922 9.53 10.38 -0.50
N ALA A 923 10.45 11.28 -0.82
CA ALA A 923 11.63 10.95 -1.62
C ALA A 923 12.64 10.03 -0.89
N ARG A 924 12.68 10.04 0.45
CA ARG A 924 13.67 9.29 1.24
C ARG A 924 13.33 7.84 1.51
N THR A 925 12.06 7.47 1.54
CA THR A 925 11.65 6.11 1.88
C THR A 925 10.78 5.48 0.79
N LEU A 926 11.01 4.20 0.54
CA LEU A 926 10.18 3.38 -0.34
C LEU A 926 9.05 2.68 0.41
N ASP A 927 9.17 2.56 1.72
CA ASP A 927 8.28 1.83 2.62
C ASP A 927 6.93 2.55 2.76
N GLY A 928 5.85 1.85 2.39
CA GLY A 928 4.48 2.34 2.54
C GLY A 928 4.06 2.55 3.99
N PHE A 929 4.60 1.78 4.94
CA PHE A 929 4.31 1.89 6.37
C PHE A 929 4.87 3.19 6.95
N GLU A 930 6.17 3.43 6.75
CA GLU A 930 6.83 4.68 7.14
C GLU A 930 6.14 5.90 6.51
N LEU A 931 5.73 5.82 5.23
CA LEU A 931 5.03 6.92 4.57
C LEU A 931 3.63 7.19 5.13
N SER A 932 2.94 6.14 5.57
CA SER A 932 1.62 6.28 6.20
C SER A 932 1.71 6.91 7.58
N ARG A 933 2.76 6.56 8.35
CA ARG A 933 3.08 7.21 9.62
C ARG A 933 3.39 8.69 9.41
N ILE A 934 4.25 9.01 8.44
CA ILE A 934 4.60 10.39 8.08
C ILE A 934 3.37 11.19 7.60
N ASP A 935 2.46 10.60 6.81
CA ASP A 935 1.23 11.28 6.37
C ASP A 935 0.27 11.50 7.55
N LEU A 936 0.20 10.58 8.52
CA LEU A 936 -0.61 10.74 9.73
C LEU A 936 -0.02 11.79 10.70
N GLU A 937 1.31 11.82 10.90
CA GLU A 937 2.00 12.83 11.69
C GLU A 937 1.81 14.25 11.12
N GLN A 938 1.83 14.38 9.79
CA GLN A 938 1.77 15.69 9.12
C GLN A 938 0.35 16.22 8.95
N ARG A 939 -0.63 15.34 8.70
CA ARG A 939 -2.04 15.69 8.72
C ARG A 939 -2.51 15.68 10.17
N ARG A 940 -2.08 16.67 10.98
CA ARG A 940 -2.52 16.89 12.38
C ARG A 940 -3.91 16.29 12.62
N GLU A 941 -3.95 15.06 13.14
CA GLU A 941 -5.01 14.15 13.65
C GLU A 941 -6.49 14.40 13.29
N GLY A 942 -6.75 15.24 12.30
CA GLY A 942 -8.03 15.81 11.95
C GLY A 942 -8.72 14.88 10.98
N ASP A 943 -9.80 14.28 11.46
CA ASP A 943 -10.76 13.51 10.66
C ASP A 943 -10.28 12.11 10.22
N VAL A 944 -9.59 11.42 11.12
CA VAL A 944 -9.20 10.02 10.94
C VAL A 944 -10.41 9.08 11.14
N LEU A 945 -11.36 9.45 12.00
CA LEU A 945 -12.52 8.63 12.38
C LEU A 945 -13.87 9.16 11.87
N GLY A 946 -13.89 10.22 11.03
CA GLY A 946 -15.12 10.86 10.54
C GLY A 946 -15.17 11.02 9.02
N GLN A 947 -16.38 11.24 8.50
CA GLN A 947 -16.66 11.47 7.07
C GLN A 947 -16.56 12.95 6.63
N ALA A 948 -16.23 13.89 7.51
CA ALA A 948 -16.42 15.31 7.24
C ALA A 948 -15.28 15.91 6.40
N GLN A 949 -15.46 15.95 5.07
CA GLN A 949 -14.62 16.73 4.17
C GLN A 949 -14.45 18.17 4.69
N SER A 950 -13.22 18.50 5.13
CA SER A 950 -12.72 19.84 5.42
C SER A 950 -13.61 20.71 6.35
N GLY A 951 -13.29 20.76 7.64
CA GLY A 951 -13.63 21.94 8.45
C GLY A 951 -13.88 21.77 9.94
N VAL A 952 -14.15 20.55 10.43
CA VAL A 952 -14.41 20.31 11.87
C VAL A 952 -13.15 19.71 12.52
N ARG A 953 -12.76 20.24 13.68
CA ARG A 953 -11.53 19.86 14.40
C ARG A 953 -11.53 18.37 14.77
N SER A 954 -10.33 17.82 14.98
CA SER A 954 -10.08 16.45 15.44
C SER A 954 -10.93 16.08 16.67
N SER A 955 -11.40 14.83 16.72
CA SER A 955 -12.09 14.27 17.88
C SER A 955 -11.14 14.01 19.06
N LEU A 956 -9.86 13.75 18.77
CA LEU A 956 -8.79 13.55 19.75
C LEU A 956 -8.11 14.90 20.03
N ARG A 957 -7.97 15.25 21.31
CA ARG A 957 -7.40 16.54 21.76
C ARG A 957 -6.05 16.34 22.45
N MET A 958 -5.81 15.17 23.04
CA MET A 958 -4.57 14.83 23.74
C MET A 958 -3.91 13.53 23.28
N LEU A 959 -4.70 12.54 22.86
CA LEU A 959 -4.22 11.24 22.41
C LEU A 959 -3.63 11.34 21.00
N ALA A 960 -2.37 10.93 20.86
CA ALA A 960 -1.70 10.82 19.57
C ALA A 960 -1.67 9.35 19.12
N VAL A 961 -2.27 9.06 17.97
CA VAL A 961 -2.48 7.66 17.51
C VAL A 961 -1.17 6.87 17.40
N ILE A 962 -0.08 7.52 16.99
CA ILE A 962 1.22 6.86 16.80
C ILE A 962 2.02 6.83 18.11
N ASP A 963 2.10 7.96 18.81
CA ASP A 963 2.95 8.06 20.00
C ASP A 963 2.36 7.32 21.21
N ASP A 964 1.04 7.09 21.21
CA ASP A 964 0.29 6.49 22.33
C ASP A 964 -0.29 5.10 22.00
N GLU A 965 0.30 4.36 21.05
CA GLU A 965 -0.14 3.02 20.62
C GLU A 965 -0.33 2.05 21.82
N ASP A 966 0.63 2.04 22.76
CA ASP A 966 0.57 1.19 23.96
C ASP A 966 -0.62 1.54 24.87
N VAL A 967 -0.96 2.83 24.98
CA VAL A 967 -2.11 3.31 25.76
C VAL A 967 -3.41 2.85 25.10
N ILE A 968 -3.49 2.95 23.77
CA ILE A 968 -4.64 2.51 22.98
C ILE A 968 -4.84 1.00 23.09
N ALA A 969 -3.77 0.22 22.96
CA ALA A 969 -3.80 -1.23 23.08
C ALA A 969 -4.25 -1.67 24.48
N ALA A 970 -3.68 -1.08 25.53
CA ALA A 970 -4.10 -1.37 26.91
C ALA A 970 -5.54 -0.94 27.18
N ALA A 971 -5.99 0.21 26.66
CA ALA A 971 -7.37 0.66 26.79
C ALA A 971 -8.35 -0.28 26.06
N ARG A 972 -7.94 -0.85 24.92
CA ARG A 972 -8.74 -1.83 24.16
C ARG A 972 -9.00 -3.10 24.95
N GLU A 973 -7.98 -3.66 25.59
CA GLU A 973 -8.14 -4.87 26.42
C GLU A 973 -9.16 -4.64 27.53
N GLU A 974 -9.01 -3.54 28.27
CA GLU A 974 -9.90 -3.16 29.38
C GLU A 974 -11.32 -2.87 28.90
N ALA A 975 -11.46 -2.11 27.80
CA ALA A 975 -12.75 -1.77 27.21
C ALA A 975 -13.49 -3.03 26.70
N THR A 976 -12.76 -3.95 26.08
CA THR A 976 -13.33 -5.22 25.61
C THR A 976 -13.83 -6.05 26.78
N ALA A 977 -13.02 -6.23 27.82
CA ALA A 977 -13.42 -6.96 29.02
C ALA A 977 -14.66 -6.32 29.71
N LEU A 978 -14.71 -4.98 29.80
CA LEU A 978 -15.82 -4.26 30.39
C LEU A 978 -17.11 -4.42 29.58
N VAL A 979 -17.04 -4.23 28.26
CA VAL A 979 -18.20 -4.32 27.37
C VAL A 979 -18.73 -5.75 27.25
N THR A 980 -17.86 -6.76 27.24
CA THR A 980 -18.30 -8.16 27.27
C THR A 980 -19.06 -8.49 28.56
N ALA A 981 -18.70 -7.87 29.69
CA ALA A 981 -19.38 -8.08 30.97
C ALA A 981 -20.69 -7.27 31.13
N ASP A 982 -20.72 -6.02 30.65
CA ASP A 982 -21.87 -5.11 30.75
C ASP A 982 -22.04 -4.29 29.45
N PRO A 983 -22.67 -4.85 28.40
CA PRO A 983 -22.82 -4.21 27.09
C PRO A 983 -23.57 -2.88 27.10
N GLU A 984 -24.52 -2.76 28.03
CA GLU A 984 -25.39 -1.58 28.20
C GLU A 984 -24.80 -0.54 29.16
N LEU A 985 -23.64 -0.83 29.76
CA LEU A 985 -22.97 0.03 30.74
C LEU A 985 -23.91 0.45 31.89
N THR A 986 -24.73 -0.49 32.34
CA THR A 986 -25.69 -0.28 33.43
C THR A 986 -25.00 0.03 34.75
N GLY A 987 -23.83 -0.58 35.00
CA GLY A 987 -22.98 -0.33 36.17
C GLY A 987 -22.09 0.91 36.06
N TYR A 988 -22.03 1.55 34.88
CA TYR A 988 -21.12 2.67 34.59
C TYR A 988 -21.88 3.86 33.94
N PRO A 989 -22.81 4.51 34.67
CA PRO A 989 -23.60 5.61 34.14
C PRO A 989 -22.75 6.82 33.70
N GLU A 990 -21.64 7.08 34.38
CA GLU A 990 -20.69 8.15 34.06
C GLU A 990 -20.05 7.95 32.67
N LEU A 991 -19.58 6.73 32.41
CA LEU A 991 -19.00 6.34 31.12
C LEU A 991 -20.03 6.44 30.00
N ARG A 992 -21.28 6.05 30.25
CA ARG A 992 -22.38 6.16 29.29
C ARG A 992 -22.71 7.62 28.93
N ILE A 993 -22.64 8.54 29.90
CA ILE A 993 -22.79 9.98 29.64
C ILE A 993 -21.64 10.48 28.75
N ALA A 994 -20.40 10.12 29.07
CA ALA A 994 -19.24 10.53 28.28
C ALA A 994 -19.29 9.96 26.85
N LEU A 995 -19.74 8.72 26.67
CA LEU A 995 -20.01 8.14 25.36
C LEU A 995 -21.06 8.94 24.60
N SER A 996 -22.21 9.24 25.21
CA SER A 996 -23.25 10.04 24.53
C SER A 996 -22.76 11.44 24.11
N ALA A 997 -21.86 12.06 24.88
CA ALA A 997 -21.24 13.34 24.51
C ALA A 997 -20.17 13.21 23.42
N LEU A 998 -19.50 12.06 23.32
CA LEU A 998 -18.56 11.75 22.24
C LEU A 998 -19.30 11.39 20.94
N LEU A 999 -20.50 10.83 21.06
CA LEU A 999 -21.41 10.39 20.02
C LEU A 999 -22.52 11.44 19.76
N ASP A 1000 -22.17 12.65 19.32
CA ASP A 1000 -23.18 13.62 18.85
C ASP A 1000 -24.06 12.99 17.73
N GLU A 1001 -25.31 13.46 17.54
CA GLU A 1001 -26.30 12.89 16.60
C GLU A 1001 -25.79 12.73 15.14
N GLU A 1002 -24.81 13.53 14.70
CA GLU A 1002 -24.12 13.35 13.40
C GLU A 1002 -23.11 12.19 13.39
N ARG A 1003 -22.51 11.85 14.55
CA ARG A 1003 -21.63 10.70 14.76
C ARG A 1003 -22.38 9.41 15.02
N GLU A 1004 -23.56 9.44 15.67
CA GLU A 1004 -24.46 8.28 15.71
C GLU A 1004 -24.88 7.88 14.29
N GLN A 1005 -25.18 8.84 13.41
CA GLN A 1005 -25.42 8.55 11.99
C GLN A 1005 -24.19 7.99 11.25
N TYR A 1006 -22.97 8.13 11.76
CA TYR A 1006 -21.76 7.51 11.20
C TYR A 1006 -21.50 6.12 11.81
N LEU A 1007 -21.89 5.91 13.08
CA LEU A 1007 -21.72 4.63 13.77
C LEU A 1007 -22.84 3.63 13.46
N ASP A 1008 -24.04 4.10 13.18
CA ASP A 1008 -25.14 3.28 12.62
C ASP A 1008 -24.97 3.02 11.10
N LYS A 1009 -24.04 3.74 10.44
CA LYS A 1009 -23.71 3.64 9.00
C LYS A 1009 -22.23 3.31 8.79
N GLY A 1010 -21.66 2.38 9.58
CA GLY A 1010 -20.23 2.10 9.66
C GLY A 1010 -19.84 0.68 9.31
#